data_AF-A0A4R6TLY4-F1
#
_entry.id   AF-A0A4R6TLY4-F1
#
_cell.length_a   1.000
_cell.length_b   1.000
_cell.length_c   1.000
_cell.angle_alpha   90.00
_cell.angle_beta   90.00
_cell.angle_gamma   90.00
#
_symmetry.space_group_name_H-M   'P 1'
#
loop_
_entity.id
_entity.type
_entity.pdbx_description
1 polymer ?
#
loop_
_entity_poly.entity_id
_entity_poly.type
_entity_poly.pdbx_seq_one_letter_code
_entity_poly.pdbx_strand_id
1 'polypeptide(L)'
;MTLKSKITGLIYVTTLLALAIGCKQGDQPERPREHWVFRSVLDTQPRILTAALNEDLWVAYNTQDGLLYKAWDGDVLFSGAVYDEMHGPQPTTTGIQFYENSRDLWILQNDGETIQPKIRYSGHQFKKGRLYLNTLLITPAQDSIQVTESPEFVLKNGKTALERRFKVTNDTDYEIYLASDAFEHDAVQVEETGLTDAPSTIRQAPGKQIAIRDNSTLTFTMDPAKATPIANDGAIDVKSAAGAGKSLVEASDCRACHNELVKTVGPSYLAIAKRYHDNEENKLLLADKIIKGGKGSWGEAMMTPHEQLSEEQAYQIAEYILDIDDTVETAVSKYTLNHESVKFLKPSADNTGKGFLARIYSNPEEQDILGFLEKKEADLSRIAPAIHINEKADFEVASDHFAIVYDGFLNIEKAGSYAFRLISDDGSYLFVDGKKVIDNSGPHGSRIKDGEVHLNEGRHPIQVVYGQGEGGAMISLQVFDTEKEAYSLLDGAMISHENNAVPSDESTPERLASMASTPTPSLKGVHPSFDLRQARPDDFKPKVGGIDFLEDGTMVICTWDPDGAVYAIKNWQSQDPSSIKVQKIAFGLAEPLGLKVVGSDIYVLQKQELTQLRDHDNDGLIDEYRTVSNQWKVSGNFHEFAFGLVYKDKAFYATLATAIQPGGASANPQIPDRGKAIRIDPKTGAVEFVASGLRTPNGIGLGLDEQIFISDNQGDWLPASKVVHLQQDAFYGSRSVDPEGSLEKTEQLPVVWMPQDEIGNSPSTPIGIDIGPYKDQLLVGEVTNGGIKRIFVEEVNGQLQGALFRFTQGMEAGVNRLQWAPDGSLMAGGVGSSGNWNHYGTYWYGLQRLVYNEKSTFEILSVSAQPGGFLIKLTEPLANGTDVTTEDLHIEQWRYEPTADYGGPKLDHETLKVAGVVLGDDRQTLNIRLPEMKAGHVVYFRLSDRFKNGESRPLWNRESWYTLNQVPR
;
A
#
# COMPACT_ATOMS: atom_id res chain seq x y z
N MET A 1 -39.68 67.78 0.19
CA MET A 1 -38.67 68.72 0.73
C MET A 1 -37.58 67.86 1.39
N THR A 2 -36.55 67.34 0.69
CA THR A 2 -35.24 67.98 0.33
C THR A 2 -34.61 68.73 1.52
N LEU A 3 -33.41 68.41 2.04
CA LEU A 3 -32.03 68.39 1.46
C LEU A 3 -31.10 67.57 2.42
N LYS A 4 -30.39 66.51 2.02
CA LYS A 4 -29.01 66.37 1.45
C LYS A 4 -27.77 66.84 2.28
N SER A 5 -26.97 65.83 2.70
CA SER A 5 -25.52 65.58 2.49
C SER A 5 -24.38 66.37 3.18
N LYS A 6 -23.47 65.62 3.84
CA LYS A 6 -21.99 65.44 3.63
C LYS A 6 -21.41 64.65 4.85
N ILE A 7 -20.89 63.41 4.81
CA ILE A 7 -19.76 62.71 4.14
C ILE A 7 -18.39 62.82 4.87
N THR A 8 -17.88 61.63 5.31
CA THR A 8 -16.49 61.14 5.67
C THR A 8 -15.70 61.80 6.81
N GLY A 9 -14.88 61.12 7.63
CA GLY A 9 -14.44 59.71 7.75
C GLY A 9 -13.25 59.54 8.74
N LEU A 10 -13.10 58.31 9.28
CA LEU A 10 -11.88 57.57 9.69
C LEU A 10 -10.96 57.96 10.89
N ILE A 11 -10.50 56.89 11.58
CA ILE A 11 -9.29 56.62 12.43
C ILE A 11 -9.28 56.99 13.94
N TYR A 12 -9.31 56.00 14.86
CA TYR A 12 -8.13 55.43 15.57
C TYR A 12 -8.51 54.43 16.69
N VAL A 13 -7.88 53.24 16.61
CA VAL A 13 -7.72 52.20 17.64
C VAL A 13 -6.33 52.38 18.27
N THR A 14 -6.20 52.04 19.56
CA THR A 14 -5.03 51.89 20.50
C THR A 14 -5.29 52.75 21.73
N THR A 15 -5.15 52.37 23.00
CA THR A 15 -4.27 51.41 23.69
C THR A 15 -4.79 51.26 25.13
N LEU A 16 -4.73 50.07 25.75
CA LEU A 16 -4.69 49.98 27.22
C LEU A 16 -3.94 48.71 27.63
N LEU A 17 -2.74 48.94 28.15
CA LEU A 17 -1.74 47.98 28.60
C LEU A 17 -1.54 48.17 30.11
N ALA A 18 -1.12 47.09 30.76
CA ALA A 18 -0.36 47.01 32.01
C ALA A 18 -1.13 47.13 33.35
N LEU A 19 -1.33 45.98 34.00
CA LEU A 19 -0.73 45.65 35.32
C LEU A 19 -1.21 44.27 35.79
N ALA A 20 -0.57 43.20 35.29
CA ALA A 20 -0.46 41.94 35.99
C ALA A 20 1.03 41.70 36.25
N ILE A 21 1.42 41.87 37.51
CA ILE A 21 2.80 41.72 37.98
C ILE A 21 3.17 40.23 37.84
N GLY A 22 4.21 39.98 37.04
CA GLY A 22 4.65 38.65 36.65
C GLY A 22 5.23 37.82 37.78
N CYS A 23 4.84 36.55 37.80
CA CYS A 23 5.77 35.49 38.14
C CYS A 23 6.83 35.43 37.04
N LYS A 24 8.10 35.59 37.40
CA LYS A 24 9.23 35.40 36.50
C LYS A 24 9.20 33.98 35.92
N GLN A 25 8.79 33.85 34.66
CA GLN A 25 9.06 32.69 33.83
C GLN A 25 10.51 32.83 33.33
N GLY A 26 11.47 32.67 34.25
CA GLY A 26 12.90 32.89 33.97
C GLY A 26 13.69 31.62 34.22
N ASP A 27 13.79 30.76 33.20
CA ASP A 27 14.87 29.76 33.01
C ASP A 27 14.67 28.86 31.77
N GLN A 28 13.50 28.89 31.11
CA GLN A 28 13.23 28.05 29.93
C GLN A 28 13.66 28.74 28.64
N PRO A 29 14.43 28.06 27.76
CA PRO A 29 14.69 28.56 26.42
C PRO A 29 13.39 28.71 25.63
N GLU A 30 13.26 29.82 24.91
CA GLU A 30 12.20 29.99 23.92
C GLU A 30 12.48 29.07 22.73
N ARG A 31 11.45 28.35 22.25
CA ARG A 31 11.56 27.42 21.13
C ARG A 31 10.74 27.94 19.96
N PRO A 32 11.24 27.86 18.72
CA PRO A 32 10.57 28.44 17.55
C PRO A 32 9.28 27.69 17.17
N ARG A 33 9.06 26.49 17.73
CA ARG A 33 7.89 25.66 17.47
C ARG A 33 7.52 24.78 18.66
N GLU A 34 6.27 24.34 18.69
CA GLU A 34 5.76 23.46 19.75
C GLU A 34 6.50 22.10 19.76
N HIS A 35 6.55 21.41 18.61
CA HIS A 35 7.28 20.14 18.47
C HIS A 35 8.70 20.40 17.97
N TRP A 36 9.49 21.04 18.82
CA TRP A 36 10.85 21.47 18.49
C TRP A 36 11.86 20.32 18.46
N VAL A 37 11.50 19.12 18.91
CA VAL A 37 12.30 17.89 18.75
C VAL A 37 11.45 16.80 18.14
N PHE A 38 11.97 16.13 17.11
CA PHE A 38 11.27 15.04 16.44
C PHE A 38 12.25 14.08 15.75
N ARG A 39 11.82 12.84 15.54
CA ARG A 39 12.56 11.83 14.79
C ARG A 39 12.02 11.73 13.36
N SER A 40 12.92 11.54 12.40
CA SER A 40 12.55 11.34 11.00
C SER A 40 13.65 10.60 10.23
N VAL A 41 13.36 10.32 8.96
CA VAL A 41 14.39 10.11 7.95
C VAL A 41 14.72 11.48 7.35
N LEU A 42 15.70 12.20 7.91
CA LEU A 42 16.08 13.55 7.46
C LEU A 42 17.13 13.46 6.36
N ASP A 43 16.95 14.16 5.24
CA ASP A 43 17.93 14.19 4.14
C ASP A 43 18.34 12.77 3.68
N THR A 44 17.36 11.86 3.60
CA THR A 44 17.52 10.41 3.32
C THR A 44 18.27 9.60 4.38
N GLN A 45 18.77 10.23 5.45
CA GLN A 45 19.42 9.56 6.56
C GLN A 45 18.38 9.01 7.54
N PRO A 46 18.35 7.70 7.82
CA PRO A 46 17.50 7.15 8.84
C PRO A 46 18.01 7.49 10.25
N ARG A 47 17.17 7.30 11.26
CA ARG A 47 17.50 7.40 12.68
C ARG A 47 17.97 8.79 13.11
N ILE A 48 17.45 9.84 12.47
CA ILE A 48 17.78 11.21 12.82
C ILE A 48 16.83 11.74 13.89
N LEU A 49 17.39 12.38 14.91
CA LEU A 49 16.68 13.21 15.87
C LEU A 49 17.01 14.67 15.59
N THR A 50 16.02 15.43 15.16
CA THR A 50 16.14 16.84 14.80
C THR A 50 15.64 17.72 15.93
N ALA A 51 16.34 18.83 16.22
CA ALA A 51 15.96 19.82 17.20
C ALA A 51 16.07 21.25 16.64
N ALA A 52 14.97 22.01 16.70
CA ALA A 52 14.92 23.43 16.43
C ALA A 52 15.26 24.21 17.71
N LEU A 53 16.55 24.52 17.92
CA LEU A 53 17.01 25.17 19.14
C LEU A 53 16.63 26.66 19.17
N ASN A 54 16.64 27.30 18.00
CA ASN A 54 16.25 28.69 17.76
C ASN A 54 15.82 28.86 16.29
N GLU A 55 15.18 29.99 15.93
CA GLU A 55 14.84 30.33 14.54
C GLU A 55 16.08 30.29 13.62
N ASP A 56 17.25 30.71 14.15
CA ASP A 56 18.51 30.79 13.39
C ASP A 56 19.42 29.55 13.58
N LEU A 57 18.95 28.50 14.29
CA LEU A 57 19.78 27.32 14.55
C LEU A 57 18.97 26.04 14.78
N TRP A 58 19.13 25.13 13.84
CA TRP A 58 18.69 23.75 13.93
C TRP A 58 19.89 22.81 14.07
N VAL A 59 19.65 21.68 14.72
CA VAL A 59 20.61 20.59 14.84
C VAL A 59 19.93 19.26 14.58
N ALA A 60 20.67 18.30 14.04
CA ALA A 60 20.24 16.94 13.86
C ALA A 60 21.31 15.99 14.39
N TYR A 61 20.89 14.93 15.09
CA TYR A 61 21.77 13.89 15.63
C TYR A 61 21.42 12.54 15.00
N ASN A 62 22.44 11.78 14.63
CA ASN A 62 22.25 10.39 14.24
C ASN A 62 22.15 9.53 15.50
N THR A 63 21.02 8.86 15.70
CA THR A 63 20.77 8.04 16.91
C THR A 63 21.34 6.62 16.78
N GLN A 64 21.96 6.27 15.65
CA GLN A 64 22.76 5.05 15.51
C GLN A 64 24.08 5.14 16.28
N ASP A 65 24.73 6.30 16.22
CA ASP A 65 26.07 6.57 16.76
C ASP A 65 26.08 7.68 17.82
N GLY A 66 24.94 8.32 18.08
CA GLY A 66 24.81 9.36 19.09
C GLY A 66 25.67 10.60 18.81
N LEU A 67 25.93 10.90 17.54
CA LEU A 67 26.76 12.02 17.10
C LEU A 67 25.93 13.12 16.44
N LEU A 68 26.44 14.36 16.51
CA LEU A 68 25.87 15.48 15.75
C LEU A 68 26.00 15.14 14.26
N TYR A 69 24.88 15.06 13.57
CA TYR A 69 24.82 14.83 12.12
C TYR A 69 24.89 16.14 11.36
N LYS A 70 24.14 17.17 11.79
CA LYS A 70 24.02 18.42 11.01
C LYS A 70 23.70 19.61 11.90
N ALA A 71 24.18 20.79 11.53
CA ALA A 71 23.78 22.07 12.10
C ALA A 71 23.61 23.12 10.99
N TRP A 72 22.47 23.80 10.97
CA TRP A 72 22.12 24.73 9.90
C TRP A 72 21.24 25.87 10.39
N ASP A 73 21.22 26.94 9.60
CA ASP A 73 20.28 28.07 9.71
C ASP A 73 19.33 28.00 8.50
N GLY A 74 18.03 27.99 8.76
CA GLY A 74 16.98 27.72 7.77
C GLY A 74 15.82 26.94 8.37
N ASP A 75 15.29 25.97 7.63
CA ASP A 75 14.08 25.23 8.03
C ASP A 75 14.13 23.76 7.57
N VAL A 76 13.14 22.98 7.99
CA VAL A 76 12.86 21.62 7.50
C VAL A 76 11.60 21.66 6.63
N LEU A 77 11.74 21.20 5.39
CA LEU A 77 10.60 20.89 4.53
C LEU A 77 10.04 19.54 4.96
N PHE A 78 8.85 19.58 5.57
CA PHE A 78 8.13 18.39 6.00
C PHE A 78 7.39 17.76 4.84
N SER A 79 8.10 16.92 4.07
CA SER A 79 7.53 16.09 3.02
C SER A 79 7.50 14.62 3.41
N GLY A 80 6.54 13.87 2.88
CA GLY A 80 6.34 12.45 3.09
C GLY A 80 4.94 12.09 3.59
N ALA A 81 4.66 10.78 3.62
CA ALA A 81 3.31 10.23 3.81
C ALA A 81 2.54 10.76 5.02
N VAL A 82 3.21 11.08 6.14
CA VAL A 82 2.55 11.65 7.33
C VAL A 82 2.40 13.16 7.28
N TYR A 83 3.21 13.88 6.49
CA TYR A 83 3.30 15.34 6.49
C TYR A 83 2.45 15.99 5.40
N ASP A 84 2.65 15.56 4.16
CA ASP A 84 2.00 16.09 2.95
C ASP A 84 1.35 14.99 2.11
N GLU A 85 1.30 13.75 2.64
CA GLU A 85 0.64 12.59 2.03
C GLU A 85 1.31 12.07 0.75
N MET A 86 2.52 12.57 0.47
CA MET A 86 3.31 12.17 -0.69
C MET A 86 4.12 10.90 -0.44
N HIS A 87 4.05 9.97 -1.40
CA HIS A 87 5.02 8.87 -1.50
C HIS A 87 6.32 9.38 -2.10
N GLY A 88 7.34 9.58 -1.28
CA GLY A 88 8.58 10.19 -1.77
C GLY A 88 9.47 10.71 -0.66
N PRO A 89 10.31 11.72 -0.97
CA PRO A 89 11.37 12.17 -0.08
C PRO A 89 10.79 12.52 1.29
N GLN A 90 11.35 11.86 2.29
CA GLN A 90 11.15 12.16 3.69
C GLN A 90 11.75 13.54 4.01
N PRO A 91 11.50 14.15 5.19
CA PRO A 91 11.80 15.56 5.42
C PRO A 91 13.22 15.95 5.02
N THR A 92 13.36 17.12 4.39
CA THR A 92 14.64 17.65 3.92
C THR A 92 14.94 19.00 4.53
N THR A 93 16.22 19.36 4.59
CA THR A 93 16.67 20.64 5.13
C THR A 93 16.75 21.71 4.04
N THR A 94 16.61 22.98 4.44
CA THR A 94 16.79 24.16 3.57
C THR A 94 17.58 25.25 4.29
N GLY A 95 18.13 26.19 3.52
CA GLY A 95 18.89 27.33 4.05
C GLY A 95 20.39 27.17 3.88
N ILE A 96 21.15 27.44 4.93
CA ILE A 96 22.62 27.38 4.92
C ILE A 96 23.13 26.36 5.96
N GLN A 97 23.96 25.44 5.50
CA GLN A 97 24.60 24.42 6.31
C GLN A 97 25.90 24.95 6.89
N PHE A 98 25.98 24.99 8.22
CA PHE A 98 27.22 25.30 8.93
C PHE A 98 28.12 24.08 9.10
N TYR A 99 27.50 22.92 9.29
CA TYR A 99 28.18 21.67 9.54
C TYR A 99 27.31 20.49 9.12
N GLU A 100 27.92 19.50 8.46
CA GLU A 100 27.37 18.18 8.22
C GLU A 100 28.46 17.14 8.45
N ASN A 101 28.10 16.13 9.21
CA ASN A 101 28.98 15.08 9.63
C ASN A 101 29.19 14.07 8.51
N SER A 102 30.45 13.88 8.12
CA SER A 102 30.83 12.81 7.19
C SER A 102 31.72 11.73 7.83
N ARG A 103 32.34 12.00 8.99
CA ARG A 103 33.43 11.18 9.57
C ARG A 103 33.59 11.26 11.09
N ASP A 104 32.73 11.95 11.82
CA ASP A 104 32.89 12.08 13.27
C ASP A 104 32.77 10.73 13.94
N LEU A 105 33.56 10.53 15.00
CA LEU A 105 33.61 9.27 15.73
C LEU A 105 33.95 9.52 17.20
N TRP A 106 33.39 8.68 18.07
CA TRP A 106 33.89 8.52 19.44
C TRP A 106 35.14 7.65 19.44
N ILE A 107 36.15 8.04 20.22
CA ILE A 107 37.43 7.33 20.35
C ILE A 107 37.70 7.14 21.85
N LEU A 108 38.15 5.94 22.23
CA LEU A 108 38.68 5.67 23.57
C LEU A 108 40.18 5.43 23.48
N GLN A 109 40.94 6.01 24.41
CA GLN A 109 42.39 5.82 24.51
C GLN A 109 42.79 5.38 25.92
N ASN A 110 43.63 4.36 26.02
CA ASN A 110 44.22 3.91 27.29
C ASN A 110 45.62 3.32 27.01
N ASP A 111 46.64 3.72 27.79
CA ASP A 111 48.02 3.19 27.70
C ASP A 111 48.62 3.11 26.27
N GLY A 112 48.28 4.07 25.40
CA GLY A 112 48.74 4.13 24.01
C GLY A 112 47.94 3.26 23.02
N GLU A 113 46.95 2.50 23.48
CA GLU A 113 45.95 1.84 22.65
C GLU A 113 44.84 2.83 22.27
N THR A 114 44.42 2.83 21.01
CA THR A 114 43.29 3.63 20.50
C THR A 114 42.26 2.68 19.93
N ILE A 115 41.02 2.77 20.42
CA ILE A 115 39.91 1.93 19.99
C ILE A 115 38.68 2.76 19.64
N GLN A 116 37.84 2.21 18.76
CA GLN A 116 36.49 2.70 18.55
C GLN A 116 35.53 1.90 19.44
N PRO A 117 34.80 2.55 20.35
CA PRO A 117 33.84 1.86 21.21
C PRO A 117 32.64 1.38 20.38
N LYS A 118 31.96 0.34 20.87
CA LYS A 118 30.61 0.06 20.40
C LYS A 118 29.68 1.12 20.97
N ILE A 119 28.92 1.80 20.13
CA ILE A 119 28.03 2.87 20.56
C ILE A 119 26.62 2.33 20.76
N ARG A 120 25.96 2.78 21.83
CA ARG A 120 24.53 2.57 22.06
C ARG A 120 23.88 3.87 22.50
N TYR A 121 23.12 4.49 21.60
CA TYR A 121 22.18 5.54 21.98
C TYR A 121 21.11 4.97 22.91
N SER A 122 20.87 5.65 24.03
CA SER A 122 19.98 5.19 25.10
C SER A 122 18.68 5.97 25.19
N GLY A 123 18.51 6.99 24.35
CA GLY A 123 17.34 7.85 24.35
C GLY A 123 17.66 9.32 24.62
N HIS A 124 16.61 10.13 24.71
CA HIS A 124 16.71 11.54 25.08
C HIS A 124 15.71 11.91 26.15
N GLN A 125 15.98 13.05 26.80
CA GLN A 125 15.17 13.59 27.88
C GLN A 125 14.96 15.10 27.72
N PHE A 126 13.83 15.58 28.21
CA PHE A 126 13.53 17.00 28.36
C PHE A 126 13.67 17.41 29.82
N LYS A 127 14.36 18.51 30.07
CA LYS A 127 14.41 19.10 31.42
C LYS A 127 14.51 20.61 31.33
N LYS A 128 13.51 21.30 31.91
CA LYS A 128 13.39 22.77 31.87
C LYS A 128 13.51 23.34 30.44
N GLY A 129 12.85 22.71 29.47
CA GLY A 129 12.88 23.13 28.06
C GLY A 129 14.19 22.85 27.31
N ARG A 130 15.13 22.08 27.89
CA ARG A 130 16.39 21.67 27.26
C ARG A 130 16.38 20.20 26.89
N LEU A 131 17.08 19.86 25.81
CA LEU A 131 17.29 18.50 25.32
C LEU A 131 18.55 17.91 25.96
N TYR A 132 18.46 16.64 26.36
CA TYR A 132 19.58 15.85 26.86
C TYR A 132 19.61 14.53 26.09
N LEU A 133 20.70 14.28 25.38
CA LEU A 133 20.95 13.09 24.58
C LEU A 133 21.83 12.14 25.39
N ASN A 134 21.44 10.87 25.51
CA ASN A 134 22.18 9.88 26.29
C ASN A 134 22.81 8.83 25.38
N THR A 135 24.13 8.72 25.42
CA THR A 135 24.91 7.77 24.64
C THR A 135 25.80 6.95 25.56
N LEU A 136 25.84 5.64 25.32
CA LEU A 136 26.77 4.73 26.00
C LEU A 136 27.88 4.33 25.04
N LEU A 137 29.12 4.51 25.46
CA LEU A 137 30.32 4.01 24.81
C LEU A 137 30.71 2.71 25.50
N ILE A 138 30.65 1.60 24.78
CA ILE A 138 30.87 0.25 25.32
C ILE A 138 32.27 -0.21 24.93
N THR A 139 33.09 -0.55 25.93
CA THR A 139 34.45 -1.04 25.75
C THR A 139 34.46 -2.50 25.24
N PRO A 140 35.59 -3.01 24.72
CA PRO A 140 35.74 -4.42 24.36
C PRO A 140 35.46 -5.36 25.55
N ALA A 141 35.80 -4.92 26.77
CA ALA A 141 35.53 -5.63 28.02
C ALA A 141 34.05 -5.60 28.46
N GLN A 142 33.17 -4.94 27.69
CA GLN A 142 31.74 -4.73 27.97
C GLN A 142 31.42 -3.76 29.12
N ASP A 143 32.40 -2.99 29.58
CA ASP A 143 32.16 -1.84 30.47
C ASP A 143 31.50 -0.70 29.67
N SER A 144 30.70 0.12 30.35
CA SER A 144 29.97 1.22 29.71
C SER A 144 30.35 2.57 30.29
N ILE A 145 30.68 3.51 29.42
CA ILE A 145 30.88 4.92 29.74
C ILE A 145 29.64 5.69 29.30
N GLN A 146 29.04 6.47 30.19
CA GLN A 146 27.87 7.28 29.86
C GLN A 146 28.27 8.71 29.51
N VAL A 147 27.86 9.15 28.32
CA VAL A 147 27.99 10.52 27.83
C VAL A 147 26.59 11.09 27.65
N THR A 148 26.29 12.15 28.38
CA THR A 148 25.07 12.94 28.20
C THR A 148 25.44 14.27 27.56
N GLU A 149 24.88 14.57 26.40
CA GLU A 149 25.07 15.84 25.69
C GLU A 149 23.81 16.71 25.77
N SER A 150 23.95 18.00 26.07
CA SER A 150 22.88 18.98 26.00
C SER A 150 23.25 20.10 25.02
N PRO A 151 22.72 20.07 23.79
CA PRO A 151 22.92 21.15 22.82
C PRO A 151 22.00 22.33 23.10
N GLU A 152 22.51 23.55 22.91
CA GLU A 152 21.74 24.77 23.08
C GLU A 152 22.20 25.90 22.15
N PHE A 153 21.26 26.72 21.70
CA PHE A 153 21.56 27.96 21.00
C PHE A 153 22.10 29.01 21.98
N VAL A 154 23.21 29.64 21.63
CA VAL A 154 23.75 30.80 22.35
C VAL A 154 24.22 31.87 21.37
N LEU A 155 24.22 33.13 21.81
CA LEU A 155 24.88 34.21 21.08
C LEU A 155 26.28 34.42 21.64
N LYS A 156 27.30 34.22 20.79
CA LYS A 156 28.69 34.45 21.15
C LYS A 156 29.26 35.63 20.37
N ASN A 157 29.58 36.71 21.08
CA ASN A 157 30.00 37.98 20.47
C ASN A 157 29.02 38.47 19.38
N GLY A 158 27.72 38.24 19.57
CA GLY A 158 26.67 38.61 18.62
C GLY A 158 26.52 37.68 17.41
N LYS A 159 27.24 36.56 17.35
CA LYS A 159 27.09 35.53 16.32
C LYS A 159 26.32 34.32 16.84
N THR A 160 25.58 33.65 15.95
CA THR A 160 24.96 32.35 16.19
C THR A 160 26.02 31.33 16.60
N ALA A 161 25.79 30.64 17.71
CA ALA A 161 26.65 29.58 18.17
C ALA A 161 25.85 28.41 18.75
N LEU A 162 26.34 27.19 18.49
CA LEU A 162 25.86 25.97 19.11
C LEU A 162 26.75 25.66 20.31
N GLU A 163 26.18 25.69 21.52
CA GLU A 163 26.83 25.23 22.73
C GLU A 163 26.45 23.78 23.02
N ARG A 164 27.45 22.90 23.13
CA ARG A 164 27.29 21.48 23.43
C ARG A 164 27.89 21.21 24.81
N ARG A 165 27.05 20.92 25.79
CA ARG A 165 27.49 20.63 27.17
C ARG A 165 27.52 19.13 27.40
N PHE A 166 28.62 18.62 27.92
CA PHE A 166 28.82 17.20 28.17
C PHE A 166 28.87 16.90 29.66
N LYS A 167 28.17 15.85 30.06
CA LYS A 167 28.30 15.20 31.36
C LYS A 167 28.77 13.77 31.12
N VAL A 168 29.81 13.35 31.84
CA VAL A 168 30.45 12.06 31.62
C VAL A 168 30.50 11.28 32.93
N THR A 169 30.00 10.04 32.90
CA THR A 169 30.20 9.05 33.97
C THR A 169 31.07 7.94 33.41
N ASN A 170 32.31 7.87 33.89
CA ASN A 170 33.33 6.94 33.40
C ASN A 170 34.04 6.29 34.59
N ASP A 171 33.78 5.00 34.80
CA ASP A 171 34.43 4.18 35.83
C ASP A 171 35.56 3.31 35.25
N THR A 172 36.01 3.61 34.03
CA THR A 172 37.07 2.89 33.32
C THR A 172 38.35 3.71 33.22
N ASP A 173 39.45 3.07 32.85
CA ASP A 173 40.75 3.74 32.63
C ASP A 173 40.87 4.43 31.25
N TYR A 174 39.84 4.38 30.41
CA TYR A 174 39.87 5.01 29.08
C TYR A 174 39.63 6.53 29.16
N GLU A 175 40.44 7.31 28.46
CA GLU A 175 40.13 8.70 28.10
C GLU A 175 39.23 8.74 26.86
N ILE A 176 38.27 9.68 26.83
CA ILE A 176 37.28 9.83 25.77
C ILE A 176 37.68 10.98 24.86
N TYR A 177 37.67 10.74 23.56
CA TYR A 177 37.91 11.75 22.54
C TYR A 177 36.73 11.77 21.57
N LEU A 178 36.31 12.98 21.19
CA LEU A 178 35.46 13.20 20.04
C LEU A 178 36.38 13.59 18.89
N ALA A 179 36.40 12.82 17.81
CA ALA A 179 36.98 13.25 16.54
C ALA A 179 35.89 13.87 15.67
N SER A 180 36.13 15.06 15.13
CA SER A 180 35.12 15.78 14.35
C SER A 180 35.72 16.58 13.21
N ASP A 181 35.08 16.52 12.04
CA ASP A 181 35.40 17.41 10.92
C ASP A 181 35.01 18.86 11.23
N ALA A 182 34.11 19.11 12.19
CA ALA A 182 33.72 20.45 12.63
C ALA A 182 34.91 21.27 13.14
N PHE A 183 35.94 20.60 13.68
CA PHE A 183 37.11 21.27 14.26
C PHE A 183 38.03 21.93 13.23
N GLU A 184 37.89 21.54 11.96
CA GLU A 184 38.61 22.12 10.82
C GLU A 184 37.67 22.76 9.79
N HIS A 185 36.37 22.81 10.06
CA HIS A 185 35.38 23.33 9.13
C HIS A 185 35.47 24.87 9.04
N ASP A 186 35.58 25.41 7.83
CA ASP A 186 35.81 26.85 7.63
C ASP A 186 34.70 27.74 8.21
N ALA A 187 33.46 27.24 8.21
CA ALA A 187 32.28 27.92 8.75
C ALA A 187 32.12 27.80 10.27
N VAL A 188 32.95 27.02 10.96
CA VAL A 188 32.79 26.71 12.39
C VAL A 188 34.06 27.07 13.15
N GLN A 189 33.94 27.97 14.12
CA GLN A 189 35.00 28.23 15.09
C GLN A 189 34.67 27.53 16.40
N VAL A 190 35.54 26.61 16.83
CA VAL A 190 35.32 25.81 18.03
C VAL A 190 36.12 26.34 19.21
N GLU A 191 35.45 26.55 20.34
CA GLU A 191 36.08 26.85 21.62
C GLU A 191 35.69 25.79 22.64
N GLU A 192 36.65 25.36 23.46
CA GLU A 192 36.42 24.40 24.53
C GLU A 192 36.61 25.08 25.89
N THR A 193 35.72 24.77 26.83
CA THR A 193 35.80 25.19 28.23
C THR A 193 35.48 24.03 29.17
N GLY A 194 36.03 24.05 30.40
CA GLY A 194 35.80 23.00 31.40
C GLY A 194 36.93 21.99 31.59
N LEU A 195 38.05 22.10 30.86
CA LEU A 195 39.24 21.27 31.05
C LEU A 195 40.30 21.88 31.99
N THR A 196 40.33 23.21 32.15
CA THR A 196 41.18 23.97 33.10
C THR A 196 40.47 25.27 33.54
N ASP A 197 40.95 25.94 34.60
CA ASP A 197 40.36 27.18 35.17
C ASP A 197 40.31 28.39 34.20
N ALA A 198 40.81 28.28 32.96
CA ALA A 198 40.75 29.34 31.95
C ALA A 198 40.23 28.81 30.61
N PRO A 199 39.35 29.57 29.89
CA PRO A 199 38.93 29.22 28.54
C PRO A 199 40.13 29.27 27.59
N SER A 200 40.61 28.12 27.12
CA SER A 200 41.61 28.04 26.07
C SER A 200 40.91 28.04 24.71
N THR A 201 41.05 29.13 23.94
CA THR A 201 40.70 29.13 22.52
C THR A 201 41.59 28.11 21.80
N ILE A 202 41.09 26.90 21.55
CA ILE A 202 41.81 25.94 20.70
C ILE A 202 41.76 26.48 19.27
N ARG A 203 42.88 27.03 18.78
CA ARG A 203 43.12 27.17 17.35
C ARG A 203 43.71 25.86 16.85
N GLN A 204 42.97 25.17 15.98
CA GLN A 204 43.35 23.94 15.23
C GLN A 204 44.05 22.88 16.10
N ALA A 205 43.24 21.96 16.65
CA ALA A 205 43.77 20.77 17.33
C ALA A 205 44.58 19.92 16.33
N PRO A 206 45.85 19.57 16.61
CA PRO A 206 46.57 18.64 15.75
C PRO A 206 45.84 17.29 15.72
N GLY A 207 45.36 16.86 14.55
CA GLY A 207 44.76 15.54 14.34
C GLY A 207 43.24 15.42 14.50
N LYS A 208 42.47 16.53 14.45
CA LYS A 208 40.99 16.52 14.40
C LYS A 208 40.24 15.89 15.59
N GLN A 209 40.80 15.87 16.81
CA GLN A 209 40.10 15.33 17.99
C GLN A 209 40.26 16.16 19.26
N ILE A 210 39.24 16.14 20.13
CA ILE A 210 39.17 16.87 21.42
C ILE A 210 38.79 15.89 22.54
N ALA A 211 39.43 16.01 23.70
CA ALA A 211 39.14 15.18 24.87
C ALA A 211 37.84 15.61 25.55
N ILE A 212 36.88 14.70 25.72
CA ILE A 212 35.60 14.99 26.37
C ILE A 212 35.62 14.48 27.81
N ARG A 213 35.50 15.39 28.77
CA ARG A 213 35.48 15.10 30.21
C ARG A 213 34.16 15.54 30.84
N ASP A 214 33.96 15.21 32.11
CA ASP A 214 32.78 15.66 32.83
C ASP A 214 32.76 17.20 32.92
N ASN A 215 31.63 17.80 32.56
CA ASN A 215 31.42 19.24 32.44
C ASN A 215 32.20 19.94 31.30
N SER A 216 32.78 19.20 30.35
CA SER A 216 33.29 19.77 29.10
C SER A 216 32.17 20.53 28.37
N THR A 217 32.48 21.69 27.82
CA THR A 217 31.58 22.47 26.97
C THR A 217 32.30 22.85 25.68
N LEU A 218 31.71 22.50 24.54
CA LEU A 218 32.16 22.93 23.22
C LEU A 218 31.22 24.00 22.69
N THR A 219 31.77 25.13 22.22
CA THR A 219 30.99 26.17 21.55
C THR A 219 31.41 26.28 20.10
N PHE A 220 30.49 25.97 19.19
CA PHE A 220 30.66 26.07 17.75
C PHE A 220 30.08 27.42 17.32
N THR A 221 30.94 28.42 17.13
CA THR A 221 30.53 29.74 16.63
C THR A 221 30.46 29.68 15.11
N MET A 222 29.27 29.96 14.57
CA MET A 222 28.99 29.78 13.15
C MET A 222 29.28 31.06 12.37
N ASP A 223 29.87 30.91 11.18
CA ASP A 223 30.12 32.00 10.23
C ASP A 223 29.26 31.80 8.96
N PRO A 224 28.08 32.46 8.88
CA PRO A 224 27.20 32.36 7.71
C PRO A 224 27.87 32.69 6.38
N ALA A 225 28.88 33.56 6.37
CA ALA A 225 29.58 33.94 5.14
C ALA A 225 30.42 32.80 4.54
N LYS A 226 30.67 31.74 5.31
CA LYS A 226 31.43 30.55 4.90
C LYS A 226 30.57 29.28 4.92
N ALA A 227 29.30 29.40 5.30
CA ALA A 227 28.36 28.30 5.28
C ALA A 227 28.09 27.85 3.83
N THR A 228 27.72 26.58 3.67
CA THR A 228 27.40 26.02 2.36
C THR A 228 25.89 26.13 2.14
N PRO A 229 25.40 26.74 1.05
CA PRO A 229 23.98 26.69 0.73
C PRO A 229 23.52 25.24 0.63
N ILE A 230 22.42 24.91 1.29
CA ILE A 230 21.80 23.59 1.13
C ILE A 230 21.21 23.56 -0.28
N ALA A 231 21.64 22.59 -1.09
CA ALA A 231 21.15 22.43 -2.44
C ALA A 231 19.65 22.11 -2.36
N ASN A 232 18.82 23.02 -2.87
CA ASN A 232 17.39 22.78 -3.03
C ASN A 232 17.21 21.89 -4.26
N ASP A 233 17.49 20.60 -4.12
CA ASP A 233 17.25 19.60 -5.16
C ASP A 233 15.74 19.48 -5.48
N GLY A 234 14.88 20.06 -4.62
CA GLY A 234 13.44 20.22 -4.82
C GLY A 234 13.00 21.49 -5.56
N ALA A 235 13.91 22.40 -5.94
CA ALA A 235 13.56 23.50 -6.84
C ALA A 235 13.54 22.97 -8.29
N ILE A 236 12.45 22.31 -8.66
CA ILE A 236 12.13 21.99 -10.04
C ILE A 236 12.15 23.31 -10.83
N ASP A 237 12.79 23.29 -11.99
CA ASP A 237 12.80 24.42 -12.90
C ASP A 237 11.36 24.72 -13.36
N VAL A 238 10.66 25.62 -12.64
CA VAL A 238 9.25 26.02 -12.85
C VAL A 238 9.06 26.79 -14.18
N LYS A 239 9.99 26.68 -15.13
CA LYS A 239 9.98 27.42 -16.38
C LYS A 239 9.46 26.63 -17.58
N SER A 240 9.16 25.33 -17.43
CA SER A 240 8.52 24.51 -18.48
C SER A 240 7.20 23.89 -18.02
N ALA A 241 6.25 23.70 -18.94
CA ALA A 241 4.96 23.08 -18.65
C ALA A 241 5.10 21.61 -18.20
N ALA A 242 6.07 20.86 -18.75
CA ALA A 242 6.45 19.52 -18.28
C ALA A 242 6.99 19.52 -16.84
N GLY A 243 7.73 20.57 -16.44
CA GLY A 243 8.16 20.76 -15.06
C GLY A 243 6.99 20.99 -14.10
N ALA A 244 5.94 21.70 -14.53
CA ALA A 244 4.73 21.92 -13.75
C ALA A 244 3.85 20.66 -13.63
N GLY A 245 3.73 19.86 -14.69
CA GLY A 245 3.02 18.57 -14.66
C GLY A 245 3.67 17.54 -13.75
N LYS A 246 5.00 17.42 -13.81
CA LYS A 246 5.78 16.62 -12.85
C LYS A 246 5.60 17.13 -11.42
N SER A 247 5.66 18.45 -11.27
CA SER A 247 5.16 19.25 -10.14
C SER A 247 3.95 18.64 -9.45
N LEU A 248 2.88 18.58 -10.24
CA LEU A 248 1.57 18.18 -9.80
C LEU A 248 1.47 16.68 -9.53
N VAL A 249 2.13 15.82 -10.31
CA VAL A 249 2.22 14.39 -10.01
C VAL A 249 2.94 14.14 -8.69
N GLU A 250 4.02 14.88 -8.44
CA GLU A 250 4.79 14.84 -7.20
C GLU A 250 4.14 15.56 -6.02
N ALA A 251 3.05 16.29 -6.26
CA ALA A 251 2.21 16.90 -5.24
C ALA A 251 0.83 16.22 -5.12
N SER A 252 0.59 15.15 -5.90
CA SER A 252 -0.67 14.39 -5.92
C SER A 252 -0.44 12.93 -5.52
N ASP A 253 -1.52 12.22 -5.26
CA ASP A 253 -1.49 10.81 -4.84
C ASP A 253 -1.29 9.81 -5.99
N CYS A 254 -1.04 10.26 -7.21
CA CYS A 254 -0.81 9.39 -8.36
C CYS A 254 0.32 8.38 -8.10
N ARG A 255 1.36 8.77 -7.33
CA ARG A 255 2.50 7.92 -6.95
C ARG A 255 2.15 6.79 -5.96
N ALA A 256 0.92 6.76 -5.47
CA ALA A 256 0.43 5.66 -4.65
C ALA A 256 0.09 4.41 -5.46
N CYS A 257 -0.28 4.57 -6.72
CA CYS A 257 -0.66 3.48 -7.60
C CYS A 257 0.15 3.43 -8.91
N HIS A 258 0.87 4.50 -9.25
CA HIS A 258 1.67 4.59 -10.47
C HIS A 258 3.15 4.80 -10.16
N ASN A 259 3.99 4.33 -11.07
CA ASN A 259 5.43 4.57 -11.08
C ASN A 259 5.82 5.07 -12.48
N GLU A 260 6.93 5.78 -12.62
CA GLU A 260 7.38 6.30 -13.92
C GLU A 260 7.66 5.17 -14.92
N LEU A 261 8.31 4.07 -14.49
CA LEU A 261 8.83 3.03 -15.38
C LEU A 261 8.19 1.65 -15.15
N VAL A 262 7.91 1.29 -13.90
CA VAL A 262 7.53 -0.08 -13.52
C VAL A 262 6.01 -0.20 -13.32
N LYS A 263 5.39 -1.27 -13.82
CA LYS A 263 3.97 -1.54 -13.52
C LYS A 263 3.83 -1.86 -12.03
N THR A 264 2.84 -1.27 -11.38
CA THR A 264 2.58 -1.50 -9.95
C THR A 264 1.10 -1.84 -9.74
N VAL A 265 0.34 -1.03 -8.98
CA VAL A 265 -1.12 -1.20 -8.84
C VAL A 265 -1.81 -0.79 -10.15
N GLY A 266 -1.45 0.39 -10.64
CA GLY A 266 -1.78 0.91 -11.97
C GLY A 266 -0.62 0.73 -12.96
N PRO A 267 -0.84 1.09 -14.24
CA PRO A 267 0.22 1.11 -15.25
C PRO A 267 1.32 2.10 -14.89
N SER A 268 2.53 1.92 -15.43
CA SER A 268 3.55 2.97 -15.34
C SER A 268 3.18 4.20 -16.18
N TYR A 269 3.70 5.37 -15.84
CA TYR A 269 3.53 6.57 -16.68
C TYR A 269 4.09 6.34 -18.08
N LEU A 270 5.23 5.65 -18.18
CA LEU A 270 5.77 5.19 -19.44
C LEU A 270 4.77 4.31 -20.22
N ALA A 271 4.07 3.37 -19.56
CA ALA A 271 3.03 2.60 -20.24
C ALA A 271 1.86 3.48 -20.73
N ILE A 272 1.46 4.50 -19.95
CA ILE A 272 0.42 5.46 -20.37
C ILE A 272 0.90 6.27 -21.58
N ALA A 273 2.10 6.84 -21.54
CA ALA A 273 2.74 7.55 -22.65
C ALA A 273 2.86 6.66 -23.91
N LYS A 274 3.11 5.36 -23.72
CA LYS A 274 3.13 4.36 -24.81
C LYS A 274 1.77 4.10 -25.44
N ARG A 275 0.70 4.21 -24.67
CA ARG A 275 -0.67 3.91 -25.13
C ARG A 275 -1.35 5.12 -25.77
N TYR A 276 -1.10 6.32 -25.25
CA TYR A 276 -1.73 7.56 -25.68
C TYR A 276 -0.69 8.48 -26.33
N HIS A 277 -0.94 8.95 -27.55
CA HIS A 277 -0.05 9.90 -28.23
C HIS A 277 -0.08 11.28 -27.56
N ASP A 278 1.07 11.96 -27.50
CA ASP A 278 1.15 13.34 -27.01
C ASP A 278 0.43 14.32 -27.95
N ASN A 279 -0.86 14.55 -27.70
CA ASN A 279 -1.70 15.50 -28.43
C ASN A 279 -2.81 16.08 -27.53
N GLU A 280 -3.39 17.20 -27.94
CA GLU A 280 -4.41 17.92 -27.16
C GLU A 280 -5.62 17.07 -26.77
N GLU A 281 -6.09 16.19 -27.65
CA GLU A 281 -7.25 15.34 -27.38
C GLU A 281 -6.95 14.32 -26.28
N ASN A 282 -5.79 13.67 -26.33
CA ASN A 282 -5.35 12.71 -25.32
C ASN A 282 -5.00 13.40 -23.99
N LYS A 283 -4.42 14.60 -24.02
CA LYS A 283 -4.20 15.39 -22.80
C LYS A 283 -5.53 15.69 -22.12
N LEU A 284 -6.54 16.12 -22.87
CA LEU A 284 -7.89 16.37 -22.33
C LEU A 284 -8.60 15.09 -21.88
N LEU A 285 -8.48 13.99 -22.62
CA LEU A 285 -9.04 12.68 -22.27
C LEU A 285 -8.43 12.15 -20.96
N LEU A 286 -7.09 12.20 -20.84
CA LEU A 286 -6.38 11.78 -19.65
C LEU A 286 -6.66 12.71 -18.48
N ALA A 287 -6.76 14.03 -18.70
CA ALA A 287 -7.20 14.97 -17.67
C ALA A 287 -8.60 14.61 -17.15
N ASP A 288 -9.55 14.33 -18.04
CA ASP A 288 -10.90 13.88 -17.68
C ASP A 288 -10.88 12.55 -16.93
N LYS A 289 -10.02 11.62 -17.35
CA LYS A 289 -9.83 10.31 -16.69
C LYS A 289 -9.18 10.45 -15.32
N ILE A 290 -8.24 11.36 -15.13
CA ILE A 290 -7.62 11.67 -13.84
C ILE A 290 -8.68 12.20 -12.89
N ILE A 291 -9.49 13.17 -13.35
CA ILE A 291 -10.56 13.80 -12.55
C ILE A 291 -11.65 12.78 -12.18
N LYS A 292 -12.13 12.00 -13.16
CA LYS A 292 -13.28 11.08 -12.97
C LYS A 292 -12.90 9.67 -12.53
N GLY A 293 -11.62 9.32 -12.55
CA GLY A 293 -11.14 7.95 -12.32
C GLY A 293 -11.59 6.97 -13.42
N GLY A 294 -11.39 5.68 -13.17
CA GLY A 294 -11.96 4.64 -14.03
C GLY A 294 -11.40 3.25 -13.80
N LYS A 295 -12.04 2.26 -14.43
CA LYS A 295 -11.66 0.84 -14.38
C LYS A 295 -11.61 0.26 -15.80
N GLY A 296 -10.86 -0.82 -16.00
CA GLY A 296 -10.93 -1.67 -17.20
C GLY A 296 -9.95 -1.33 -18.31
N SER A 297 -9.39 -0.12 -18.35
CA SER A 297 -8.40 0.24 -19.37
C SER A 297 -7.07 -0.51 -19.18
N TRP A 298 -6.64 -0.81 -17.96
CA TRP A 298 -5.33 -1.41 -17.66
C TRP A 298 -5.39 -2.71 -16.83
N GLY A 299 -6.56 -3.36 -16.79
CA GLY A 299 -6.84 -4.53 -15.95
C GLY A 299 -7.97 -4.28 -14.94
N GLU A 300 -8.11 -5.19 -13.96
CA GLU A 300 -9.17 -5.16 -12.94
C GLU A 300 -8.99 -4.05 -11.88
N ALA A 301 -7.76 -3.56 -11.70
CA ALA A 301 -7.43 -2.48 -10.77
C ALA A 301 -8.15 -1.17 -11.16
N MET A 302 -8.84 -0.57 -10.20
CA MET A 302 -9.58 0.68 -10.37
C MET A 302 -8.70 1.88 -10.04
N MET A 303 -8.70 2.90 -10.91
CA MET A 303 -8.12 4.22 -10.62
C MET A 303 -9.19 5.12 -9.99
N THR A 304 -8.86 5.69 -8.83
CA THR A 304 -9.74 6.59 -8.08
C THR A 304 -9.90 7.94 -8.79
N PRO A 305 -11.10 8.55 -8.75
CA PRO A 305 -11.31 9.93 -9.19
C PRO A 305 -10.48 10.95 -8.38
N HIS A 306 -9.89 11.94 -9.06
CA HIS A 306 -9.19 13.07 -8.45
C HIS A 306 -9.97 14.37 -8.66
N GLU A 307 -11.22 14.43 -8.15
CA GLU A 307 -12.16 15.55 -8.33
C GLU A 307 -11.65 16.90 -7.77
N GLN A 308 -10.63 16.85 -6.90
CA GLN A 308 -9.97 18.02 -6.32
C GLN A 308 -9.02 18.75 -7.28
N LEU A 309 -8.58 18.11 -8.37
CA LEU A 309 -7.70 18.72 -9.36
C LEU A 309 -8.53 19.58 -10.33
N SER A 310 -8.04 20.78 -10.64
CA SER A 310 -8.64 21.56 -11.73
C SER A 310 -8.36 20.90 -13.09
N GLU A 311 -9.21 21.19 -14.09
CA GLU A 311 -8.97 20.73 -15.47
C GLU A 311 -7.59 21.14 -15.99
N GLU A 312 -7.11 22.33 -15.62
CA GLU A 312 -5.78 22.82 -15.98
C GLU A 312 -4.66 22.01 -15.31
N GLN A 313 -4.81 21.66 -14.03
CA GLN A 313 -3.83 20.83 -13.31
C GLN A 313 -3.80 19.41 -13.87
N ALA A 314 -4.97 18.79 -14.07
CA ALA A 314 -5.05 17.45 -14.64
C ALA A 314 -4.50 17.39 -16.07
N TYR A 315 -4.69 18.46 -16.85
CA TYR A 315 -4.09 18.62 -18.17
C TYR A 315 -2.55 18.72 -18.10
N GLN A 316 -2.00 19.52 -17.19
CA GLN A 316 -0.55 19.62 -16.99
C GLN A 316 0.06 18.26 -16.57
N ILE A 317 -0.63 17.51 -15.70
CA ILE A 317 -0.23 16.14 -15.34
C ILE A 317 -0.22 15.23 -16.57
N ALA A 318 -1.29 15.26 -17.38
CA ALA A 318 -1.38 14.47 -18.60
C ALA A 318 -0.27 14.85 -19.58
N GLU A 319 0.01 16.15 -19.75
CA GLU A 319 1.10 16.64 -20.59
C GLU A 319 2.46 16.10 -20.13
N TYR A 320 2.77 16.16 -18.83
CA TYR A 320 4.00 15.56 -18.30
C TYR A 320 4.08 14.05 -18.56
N ILE A 321 2.99 13.31 -18.31
CA ILE A 321 2.98 11.86 -18.52
C ILE A 321 3.24 11.52 -19.98
N LEU A 322 2.66 12.28 -20.92
CA LEU A 322 2.82 12.06 -22.36
C LEU A 322 4.19 12.53 -22.91
N ASP A 323 4.87 13.45 -22.21
CA ASP A 323 6.22 13.93 -22.53
C ASP A 323 7.33 12.96 -22.06
N ILE A 324 6.99 11.87 -21.37
CA ILE A 324 7.96 10.82 -21.00
C ILE A 324 8.38 10.07 -22.27
N ASP A 325 9.47 10.55 -22.88
CA ASP A 325 10.03 9.97 -24.10
C ASP A 325 10.82 8.69 -23.81
N ASP A 326 10.68 7.75 -24.73
CA ASP A 326 11.33 6.45 -24.66
C ASP A 326 12.59 6.49 -25.53
N THR A 327 13.76 6.34 -24.92
CA THR A 327 14.93 5.88 -25.68
C THR A 327 14.83 4.40 -26.07
N VAL A 328 13.61 3.87 -26.18
CA VAL A 328 13.21 2.58 -26.73
C VAL A 328 11.86 2.73 -27.49
N GLU A 329 11.85 2.78 -28.82
CA GLU A 329 10.60 2.82 -29.62
C GLU A 329 9.53 1.82 -29.15
N THR A 330 8.26 2.25 -29.11
CA THR A 330 7.21 1.56 -28.35
C THR A 330 6.23 0.84 -29.29
N ALA A 331 5.95 -0.43 -28.97
CA ALA A 331 5.40 -1.41 -29.91
C ALA A 331 3.92 -1.23 -30.31
N VAL A 332 3.17 -0.28 -29.75
CA VAL A 332 1.70 -0.21 -29.91
C VAL A 332 1.27 0.50 -31.20
N SER A 333 1.94 1.58 -31.61
CA SER A 333 1.65 2.27 -32.88
C SER A 333 1.89 1.40 -34.12
N LYS A 334 2.73 0.36 -33.98
CA LYS A 334 3.04 -0.63 -35.01
C LYS A 334 1.82 -1.47 -35.41
N TYR A 335 0.90 -1.73 -34.48
CA TYR A 335 -0.18 -2.71 -34.67
C TYR A 335 -1.50 -2.09 -35.09
N THR A 336 -1.87 -0.94 -34.50
CA THR A 336 -3.23 -0.41 -34.62
C THR A 336 -3.42 0.61 -35.74
N LEU A 337 -2.34 1.10 -36.36
CA LEU A 337 -2.38 2.24 -37.29
C LEU A 337 -3.12 3.47 -36.71
N ASN A 338 -3.23 3.55 -35.37
CA ASN A 338 -4.03 4.54 -34.65
C ASN A 338 -5.54 4.51 -34.98
N HIS A 339 -6.08 3.39 -35.49
CA HIS A 339 -7.51 3.20 -35.67
C HIS A 339 -8.14 2.57 -34.42
N GLU A 340 -9.39 2.94 -34.12
CA GLU A 340 -10.23 2.26 -33.12
C GLU A 340 -10.81 0.95 -33.66
N SER A 341 -11.22 0.04 -32.75
CA SER A 341 -11.86 -1.22 -33.12
C SER A 341 -13.11 -1.00 -33.99
N VAL A 342 -13.20 -1.78 -35.07
CA VAL A 342 -14.34 -1.84 -35.97
C VAL A 342 -15.38 -2.79 -35.39
N LYS A 343 -16.52 -2.23 -35.01
CA LYS A 343 -17.62 -2.97 -34.37
C LYS A 343 -18.32 -3.91 -35.34
N PHE A 344 -18.73 -5.07 -34.82
CA PHE A 344 -19.64 -5.96 -35.51
C PHE A 344 -21.03 -5.31 -35.67
N LEU A 345 -21.67 -5.58 -36.80
CA LEU A 345 -23.02 -5.13 -37.10
C LEU A 345 -23.97 -6.31 -37.14
N LYS A 346 -25.19 -6.11 -36.64
CA LYS A 346 -26.29 -7.05 -36.86
C LYS A 346 -26.69 -7.01 -38.33
N PRO A 347 -26.92 -8.17 -38.97
CA PRO A 347 -27.42 -8.20 -40.33
C PRO A 347 -28.77 -7.48 -40.48
N SER A 348 -28.89 -6.66 -41.51
CA SER A 348 -30.09 -5.94 -41.91
C SER A 348 -30.11 -5.78 -43.43
N ALA A 349 -31.29 -5.46 -44.00
CA ALA A 349 -31.41 -5.22 -45.43
C ALA A 349 -30.47 -4.11 -45.97
N ASP A 350 -29.99 -3.21 -45.10
CA ASP A 350 -29.14 -2.08 -45.46
C ASP A 350 -27.63 -2.41 -45.49
N ASN A 351 -27.23 -3.52 -44.85
CA ASN A 351 -25.83 -3.93 -44.72
C ASN A 351 -25.51 -5.33 -45.26
N THR A 352 -26.52 -6.10 -45.72
CA THR A 352 -26.28 -7.32 -46.50
C THR A 352 -25.50 -7.00 -47.77
N GLY A 353 -24.42 -7.75 -48.00
CA GLY A 353 -23.56 -7.63 -49.18
C GLY A 353 -22.33 -6.72 -49.03
N LYS A 354 -22.12 -6.06 -47.88
CA LYS A 354 -20.97 -5.18 -47.61
C LYS A 354 -20.10 -5.71 -46.47
N GLY A 355 -18.78 -5.60 -46.60
CA GLY A 355 -17.83 -6.11 -45.60
C GLY A 355 -17.78 -7.64 -45.53
N PHE A 356 -17.16 -8.19 -44.49
CA PHE A 356 -17.07 -9.63 -44.24
C PHE A 356 -18.31 -10.15 -43.50
N LEU A 357 -18.68 -11.40 -43.80
CA LEU A 357 -19.53 -12.20 -42.91
C LEU A 357 -18.63 -12.84 -41.86
N ALA A 358 -18.81 -12.47 -40.59
CA ALA A 358 -18.08 -13.03 -39.46
C ALA A 358 -18.93 -14.12 -38.79
N ARG A 359 -18.41 -15.35 -38.78
CA ARG A 359 -18.99 -16.51 -38.10
C ARG A 359 -18.19 -16.80 -36.85
N ILE A 360 -18.86 -16.76 -35.70
CA ILE A 360 -18.24 -16.82 -34.37
C ILE A 360 -18.51 -18.18 -33.74
N TYR A 361 -17.49 -18.77 -33.14
CA TYR A 361 -17.54 -20.07 -32.49
C TYR A 361 -16.87 -19.96 -31.11
N SER A 362 -17.60 -20.29 -30.06
CA SER A 362 -17.14 -20.30 -28.67
C SER A 362 -16.58 -21.67 -28.31
N ASN A 363 -15.57 -21.69 -27.45
CA ASN A 363 -14.93 -22.89 -26.88
C ASN A 363 -14.42 -23.89 -27.93
N PRO A 364 -13.54 -23.48 -28.88
CA PRO A 364 -12.83 -24.44 -29.71
C PRO A 364 -12.00 -25.41 -28.85
N GLU A 365 -12.01 -26.71 -29.20
CA GLU A 365 -11.06 -27.67 -28.60
C GLU A 365 -9.63 -27.25 -28.96
N GLU A 366 -8.73 -27.22 -27.97
CA GLU A 366 -7.41 -26.60 -28.11
C GLU A 366 -6.54 -27.21 -29.24
N GLN A 367 -5.83 -26.31 -29.94
CA GLN A 367 -4.72 -26.50 -30.91
C GLN A 367 -5.04 -26.84 -32.38
N ASP A 368 -6.24 -27.26 -32.78
CA ASP A 368 -6.61 -27.44 -34.20
C ASP A 368 -7.89 -26.66 -34.59
N ILE A 369 -7.74 -25.35 -34.78
CA ILE A 369 -8.87 -24.48 -35.13
C ILE A 369 -9.52 -24.86 -36.46
N LEU A 370 -8.74 -25.27 -37.46
CA LEU A 370 -9.28 -25.59 -38.78
C LEU A 370 -10.07 -26.91 -38.73
N GLY A 371 -9.55 -27.93 -38.04
CA GLY A 371 -10.26 -29.19 -37.82
C GLY A 371 -11.47 -29.08 -36.88
N PHE A 372 -11.48 -28.11 -35.96
CA PHE A 372 -12.65 -27.78 -35.13
C PHE A 372 -13.77 -27.15 -35.97
N LEU A 373 -13.42 -26.19 -36.84
CA LEU A 373 -14.38 -25.48 -37.68
C LEU A 373 -15.10 -26.38 -38.69
N GLU A 374 -14.51 -27.52 -39.07
CA GLU A 374 -15.17 -28.53 -39.91
C GLU A 374 -16.27 -29.32 -39.18
N LYS A 375 -16.31 -29.31 -37.84
CA LYS A 375 -17.15 -30.20 -37.02
C LYS A 375 -18.25 -29.48 -36.23
N LYS A 376 -18.22 -28.15 -36.14
CA LYS A 376 -19.17 -27.34 -35.36
C LYS A 376 -19.84 -26.30 -36.25
N GLU A 377 -21.14 -26.07 -36.05
CA GLU A 377 -21.82 -24.90 -36.63
C GLU A 377 -21.50 -23.62 -35.82
N ALA A 378 -21.61 -22.46 -36.46
CA ALA A 378 -21.34 -21.18 -35.81
C ALA A 378 -22.37 -20.89 -34.72
N ASP A 379 -21.90 -20.39 -33.57
CA ASP A 379 -22.79 -19.96 -32.49
C ASP A 379 -23.52 -18.67 -32.87
N LEU A 380 -22.90 -17.85 -33.73
CA LEU A 380 -23.41 -16.54 -34.11
C LEU A 380 -22.86 -16.07 -35.46
N SER A 381 -23.67 -15.29 -36.19
CA SER A 381 -23.23 -14.58 -37.40
C SER A 381 -23.37 -13.06 -37.24
N ARG A 382 -22.37 -12.32 -37.72
CA ARG A 382 -22.29 -10.84 -37.72
C ARG A 382 -21.75 -10.33 -39.05
N ILE A 383 -21.97 -9.05 -39.35
CA ILE A 383 -21.29 -8.35 -40.44
C ILE A 383 -20.12 -7.56 -39.86
N ALA A 384 -18.92 -7.75 -40.40
CA ALA A 384 -17.73 -6.98 -40.04
C ALA A 384 -17.38 -6.02 -41.20
N PRO A 385 -17.55 -4.70 -41.05
CA PRO A 385 -17.20 -3.74 -42.09
C PRO A 385 -15.73 -3.80 -42.51
N ALA A 386 -14.85 -4.14 -41.57
CA ALA A 386 -13.43 -4.44 -41.74
C ALA A 386 -12.99 -5.38 -40.60
N ILE A 387 -11.83 -6.02 -40.74
CA ILE A 387 -11.23 -6.84 -39.68
C ILE A 387 -10.21 -5.97 -38.95
N HIS A 388 -10.62 -5.35 -37.85
CA HIS A 388 -9.74 -4.55 -37.01
C HIS A 388 -10.34 -4.44 -35.62
N ILE A 389 -9.90 -5.28 -34.69
CA ILE A 389 -10.36 -5.29 -33.30
C ILE A 389 -9.11 -5.28 -32.43
N ASN A 390 -8.98 -4.24 -31.61
CA ASN A 390 -7.76 -3.96 -30.87
C ASN A 390 -7.71 -4.61 -29.48
N GLU A 391 -8.86 -4.97 -28.93
CA GLU A 391 -8.97 -5.57 -27.61
C GLU A 391 -10.14 -6.55 -27.51
N LYS A 392 -10.01 -7.51 -26.59
CA LYS A 392 -10.93 -8.65 -26.43
C LYS A 392 -12.40 -8.26 -26.26
N ALA A 393 -12.67 -7.17 -25.55
CA ALA A 393 -14.02 -6.70 -25.25
C ALA A 393 -14.87 -6.42 -26.49
N ASP A 394 -14.22 -6.08 -27.61
CA ASP A 394 -14.90 -5.69 -28.86
C ASP A 394 -15.28 -6.89 -29.74
N PHE A 395 -14.91 -8.12 -29.38
CA PHE A 395 -15.24 -9.32 -30.16
C PHE A 395 -16.69 -9.81 -30.00
N GLU A 396 -17.48 -9.23 -29.09
CA GLU A 396 -18.85 -9.67 -28.74
C GLU A 396 -18.95 -11.16 -28.32
N VAL A 397 -17.85 -11.78 -27.88
CA VAL A 397 -17.81 -13.19 -27.42
C VAL A 397 -17.55 -13.24 -25.92
N ALA A 398 -18.40 -13.95 -25.17
CA ALA A 398 -18.29 -14.06 -23.72
C ALA A 398 -17.26 -15.11 -23.24
N SER A 399 -16.79 -15.98 -24.14
CA SER A 399 -15.80 -17.00 -23.82
C SER A 399 -14.37 -16.48 -24.00
N ASP A 400 -13.46 -16.97 -23.17
CA ASP A 400 -12.04 -16.73 -23.34
C ASP A 400 -11.47 -17.42 -24.57
N HIS A 401 -11.98 -18.62 -24.90
CA HIS A 401 -11.59 -19.37 -26.09
C HIS A 401 -12.64 -19.18 -27.18
N PHE A 402 -12.22 -18.67 -28.34
CA PHE A 402 -13.13 -18.53 -29.46
C PHE A 402 -12.41 -18.58 -30.81
N ALA A 403 -13.17 -18.87 -31.85
CA ALA A 403 -12.73 -18.79 -33.23
C ALA A 403 -13.66 -17.88 -34.01
N ILE A 404 -13.12 -17.13 -34.97
CA ILE A 404 -13.89 -16.34 -35.92
C ILE A 404 -13.42 -16.66 -37.33
N VAL A 405 -14.38 -16.97 -38.20
CA VAL A 405 -14.15 -17.08 -39.63
C VAL A 405 -14.79 -15.87 -40.30
N TYR A 406 -13.96 -15.06 -40.95
CA TYR A 406 -14.39 -13.93 -41.76
C TYR A 406 -14.39 -14.34 -43.23
N ASP A 407 -15.56 -14.41 -43.85
CA ASP A 407 -15.71 -14.74 -45.27
C ASP A 407 -16.14 -13.51 -46.08
N GLY A 408 -15.53 -13.34 -47.24
CA GLY A 408 -15.93 -12.29 -48.16
C GLY A 408 -15.29 -12.43 -49.55
N PHE A 409 -15.41 -11.36 -50.30
CA PHE A 409 -14.80 -11.18 -51.61
C PHE A 409 -14.10 -9.85 -51.65
N LEU A 410 -12.84 -9.90 -52.07
CA LEU A 410 -11.98 -8.77 -52.38
C LEU A 410 -12.22 -8.33 -53.83
N ASN A 411 -12.59 -7.07 -54.02
CA ASN A 411 -12.84 -6.48 -55.34
C ASN A 411 -11.60 -5.71 -55.80
N ILE A 412 -10.91 -6.22 -56.82
CA ILE A 412 -9.68 -5.64 -57.37
C ILE A 412 -9.99 -4.85 -58.63
N GLU A 413 -9.76 -3.53 -58.60
CA GLU A 413 -10.00 -2.65 -59.76
C GLU A 413 -8.86 -2.66 -60.79
N LYS A 414 -7.64 -3.03 -60.38
CA LYS A 414 -6.46 -3.09 -61.25
C LYS A 414 -5.63 -4.31 -60.92
N ALA A 415 -5.30 -5.11 -61.94
CA ALA A 415 -4.41 -6.26 -61.76
C ALA A 415 -3.04 -5.80 -61.22
N GLY A 416 -2.49 -6.51 -60.24
CA GLY A 416 -1.25 -6.11 -59.58
C GLY A 416 -0.88 -6.98 -58.39
N SER A 417 0.28 -6.68 -57.80
CA SER A 417 0.71 -7.24 -56.53
C SER A 417 0.09 -6.48 -55.37
N TYR A 418 -0.54 -7.21 -54.44
CA TYR A 418 -1.14 -6.66 -53.23
C TYR A 418 -0.45 -7.25 -52.00
N ALA A 419 0.10 -6.39 -51.16
CA ALA A 419 0.70 -6.76 -49.88
C ALA A 419 -0.31 -6.57 -48.75
N PHE A 420 -0.56 -7.63 -48.01
CA PHE A 420 -1.42 -7.68 -46.83
C PHE A 420 -0.59 -7.84 -45.57
N ARG A 421 -1.11 -7.28 -44.49
CA ARG A 421 -0.57 -7.44 -43.13
C ARG A 421 -1.67 -7.96 -42.23
N LEU A 422 -1.42 -9.10 -41.61
CA LEU A 422 -2.31 -9.71 -40.61
C LEU A 422 -1.64 -9.58 -39.24
N ILE A 423 -2.34 -8.95 -38.31
CA ILE A 423 -1.94 -8.86 -36.91
C ILE A 423 -2.92 -9.71 -36.11
N SER A 424 -2.41 -10.61 -35.27
CA SER A 424 -3.26 -11.33 -34.32
C SER A 424 -2.56 -11.58 -33.00
N ASP A 425 -3.34 -11.54 -31.92
CA ASP A 425 -3.02 -12.15 -30.62
C ASP A 425 -3.61 -13.56 -30.66
N ASP A 426 -2.76 -14.58 -30.62
CA ASP A 426 -2.97 -15.97 -31.03
C ASP A 426 -3.17 -16.21 -32.54
N GLY A 427 -3.47 -17.47 -32.88
CA GLY A 427 -3.29 -18.02 -34.22
C GLY A 427 -4.26 -17.46 -35.26
N SER A 428 -3.76 -17.03 -36.42
CA SER A 428 -4.59 -16.65 -37.56
C SER A 428 -4.04 -17.05 -38.93
N TYR A 429 -4.92 -17.07 -39.93
CA TYR A 429 -4.60 -17.40 -41.32
C TYR A 429 -5.35 -16.45 -42.28
N LEU A 430 -4.70 -16.08 -43.39
CA LEU A 430 -5.33 -15.40 -44.52
C LEU A 430 -5.30 -16.29 -45.76
N PHE A 431 -6.45 -16.46 -46.41
CA PHE A 431 -6.60 -17.15 -47.69
C PHE A 431 -7.18 -16.20 -48.74
N VAL A 432 -6.63 -16.24 -49.95
CA VAL A 432 -7.16 -15.53 -51.14
C VAL A 432 -7.21 -16.51 -52.31
N ASP A 433 -8.33 -16.57 -53.03
CA ASP A 433 -8.63 -17.59 -54.05
C ASP A 433 -8.39 -19.03 -53.56
N GLY A 434 -8.67 -19.28 -52.28
CA GLY A 434 -8.45 -20.58 -51.62
C GLY A 434 -6.97 -20.93 -51.37
N LYS A 435 -6.03 -20.03 -51.68
CA LYS A 435 -4.60 -20.21 -51.37
C LYS A 435 -4.24 -19.47 -50.10
N LYS A 436 -3.49 -20.12 -49.19
CA LYS A 436 -2.99 -19.50 -47.96
C LYS A 436 -1.91 -18.46 -48.30
N VAL A 437 -2.20 -17.19 -48.04
CA VAL A 437 -1.31 -16.04 -48.28
C VAL A 437 -0.53 -15.69 -47.02
N ILE A 438 -1.16 -15.76 -45.84
CA ILE A 438 -0.52 -15.52 -44.54
C ILE A 438 -0.81 -16.69 -43.59
N ASP A 439 0.23 -17.14 -42.90
CA ASP A 439 0.18 -18.10 -41.79
C ASP A 439 0.78 -17.43 -40.56
N ASN A 440 -0.07 -17.12 -39.58
CA ASN A 440 0.29 -16.54 -38.30
C ASN A 440 -0.18 -17.48 -37.18
N SER A 441 0.15 -18.77 -37.28
CA SER A 441 -0.30 -19.83 -36.37
C SER A 441 0.43 -19.87 -35.01
N GLY A 442 -0.16 -20.63 -34.08
CA GLY A 442 0.34 -20.90 -32.73
C GLY A 442 -0.15 -19.91 -31.66
N PRO A 443 0.01 -20.23 -30.36
CA PRO A 443 -0.29 -19.29 -29.27
C PRO A 443 0.81 -18.22 -29.19
N HIS A 444 0.43 -16.95 -29.15
CA HIS A 444 1.38 -15.83 -29.09
C HIS A 444 0.69 -14.49 -28.79
N GLY A 445 1.40 -13.57 -28.13
CA GLY A 445 1.01 -12.16 -28.07
C GLY A 445 0.79 -11.52 -29.46
N SER A 446 0.14 -10.35 -29.53
CA SER A 446 -0.06 -9.59 -30.77
C SER A 446 1.20 -9.54 -31.66
N ARG A 447 1.10 -10.15 -32.85
CA ARG A 447 2.22 -10.31 -33.78
C ARG A 447 1.81 -9.95 -35.20
N ILE A 448 2.67 -9.23 -35.91
CA ILE A 448 2.52 -8.89 -37.34
C ILE A 448 3.06 -10.01 -38.22
N LYS A 449 2.31 -10.34 -39.26
CA LYS A 449 2.76 -11.14 -40.39
C LYS A 449 2.30 -10.52 -41.70
N ASP A 450 3.24 -10.29 -42.61
CA ASP A 450 2.95 -9.75 -43.95
C ASP A 450 2.95 -10.89 -44.98
N GLY A 451 2.15 -10.73 -46.04
CA GLY A 451 2.10 -11.63 -47.18
C GLY A 451 1.66 -10.90 -48.44
N GLU A 452 2.18 -11.31 -49.59
CA GLU A 452 1.90 -10.69 -50.88
C GLU A 452 1.27 -11.70 -51.83
N VAL A 453 0.29 -11.25 -52.62
CA VAL A 453 -0.33 -12.06 -53.68
C VAL A 453 -0.58 -11.21 -54.92
N HIS A 454 -0.36 -11.80 -56.09
CA HIS A 454 -0.69 -11.18 -57.37
C HIS A 454 -2.14 -11.50 -57.72
N LEU A 455 -2.94 -10.45 -57.96
CA LEU A 455 -4.37 -10.56 -58.24
C LEU A 455 -4.68 -9.93 -59.60
N ASN A 456 -5.64 -10.51 -60.31
CA ASN A 456 -6.15 -9.92 -61.55
C ASN A 456 -7.25 -8.90 -61.22
N GLU A 457 -7.65 -8.09 -62.20
CA GLU A 457 -8.85 -7.27 -62.06
C GLU A 457 -10.08 -8.18 -61.93
N GLY A 458 -10.91 -7.95 -60.92
CA GLY A 458 -12.12 -8.74 -60.65
C GLY A 458 -12.35 -9.06 -59.17
N ARG A 459 -13.33 -9.94 -58.93
CA ARG A 459 -13.80 -10.34 -57.60
C ARG A 459 -13.11 -11.65 -57.17
N HIS A 460 -12.39 -11.62 -56.05
CA HIS A 460 -11.58 -12.72 -55.52
C HIS A 460 -12.09 -13.16 -54.14
N PRO A 461 -12.39 -14.46 -53.90
CA PRO A 461 -12.72 -14.94 -52.56
C PRO A 461 -11.58 -14.68 -51.56
N ILE A 462 -11.91 -14.15 -50.38
CA ILE A 462 -10.97 -13.89 -49.29
C ILE A 462 -11.54 -14.43 -47.97
N GLN A 463 -10.69 -15.09 -47.19
CA GLN A 463 -11.07 -15.64 -45.90
C GLN A 463 -9.98 -15.38 -44.86
N VAL A 464 -10.37 -14.92 -43.67
CA VAL A 464 -9.49 -14.88 -42.49
C VAL A 464 -10.05 -15.83 -41.45
N VAL A 465 -9.19 -16.70 -40.92
CA VAL A 465 -9.50 -17.57 -39.79
C VAL A 465 -8.70 -17.08 -38.60
N TYR A 466 -9.37 -16.78 -37.49
CA TYR A 466 -8.76 -16.31 -36.26
C TYR A 466 -9.15 -17.21 -35.10
N GLY A 467 -8.18 -17.63 -34.29
CA GLY A 467 -8.38 -18.39 -33.07
C GLY A 467 -7.74 -17.69 -31.90
N GLN A 468 -8.54 -17.55 -30.85
CA GLN A 468 -8.17 -16.96 -29.59
C GLN A 468 -8.14 -18.03 -28.49
N GLY A 469 -7.04 -18.06 -27.74
CA GLY A 469 -6.89 -18.76 -26.47
C GLY A 469 -7.09 -17.84 -25.27
N GLU A 470 -6.42 -18.10 -24.15
CA GLU A 470 -6.57 -17.28 -22.95
C GLU A 470 -5.80 -15.94 -23.03
N GLY A 471 -6.22 -14.93 -22.25
CA GLY A 471 -5.54 -13.63 -22.19
C GLY A 471 -6.12 -12.56 -23.12
N GLY A 472 -5.25 -11.72 -23.68
CA GLY A 472 -5.60 -10.64 -24.62
C GLY A 472 -6.00 -11.19 -25.98
N ALA A 473 -6.81 -10.43 -26.73
CA ALA A 473 -7.24 -10.81 -28.07
C ALA A 473 -7.18 -9.58 -28.99
N MET A 474 -6.65 -9.76 -30.19
CA MET A 474 -6.55 -8.74 -31.23
C MET A 474 -6.57 -9.42 -32.59
N ILE A 475 -7.23 -8.80 -33.57
CA ILE A 475 -7.11 -9.18 -34.98
C ILE A 475 -7.17 -7.92 -35.85
N SER A 476 -6.27 -7.80 -36.82
CA SER A 476 -6.33 -6.71 -37.79
C SER A 476 -5.82 -7.18 -39.15
N LEU A 477 -6.60 -6.92 -40.20
CA LEU A 477 -6.20 -7.10 -41.59
C LEU A 477 -6.00 -5.73 -42.27
N GLN A 478 -4.79 -5.52 -42.75
CA GLN A 478 -4.35 -4.28 -43.39
C GLN A 478 -3.85 -4.57 -44.81
N VAL A 479 -3.89 -3.56 -45.68
CA VAL A 479 -3.36 -3.61 -47.06
C VAL A 479 -2.40 -2.45 -47.28
N PHE A 480 -1.30 -2.69 -47.99
CA PHE A 480 -0.33 -1.65 -48.31
C PHE A 480 -0.85 -0.75 -49.42
N ASP A 481 -1.01 0.53 -49.12
CA ASP A 481 -1.37 1.58 -50.08
C ASP A 481 -0.09 2.10 -50.74
N THR A 482 0.10 1.75 -52.01
CA THR A 482 1.31 2.14 -52.76
C THR A 482 1.40 3.63 -53.04
N GLU A 483 0.28 4.37 -53.01
CA GLU A 483 0.30 5.82 -53.23
C GLU A 483 0.67 6.58 -51.95
N LYS A 484 0.27 6.06 -50.79
CA LYS A 484 0.59 6.63 -49.46
C LYS A 484 1.86 6.07 -48.84
N GLU A 485 2.45 5.05 -49.45
CA GLU A 485 3.60 4.29 -48.94
C GLU A 485 3.40 3.78 -47.50
N ALA A 486 2.16 3.43 -47.14
CA ALA A 486 1.79 3.03 -45.79
C ALA A 486 0.71 1.94 -45.81
N TYR A 487 0.66 1.13 -44.74
CA TYR A 487 -0.46 0.22 -44.53
C TYR A 487 -1.72 1.00 -44.13
N SER A 488 -2.87 0.58 -44.64
CA SER A 488 -4.20 1.08 -44.28
C SER A 488 -5.16 -0.09 -44.00
N LEU A 489 -6.28 0.18 -43.32
CA LEU A 489 -7.31 -0.84 -43.11
C LEU A 489 -7.96 -1.25 -44.42
N LEU A 490 -8.22 -2.54 -44.56
CA LEU A 490 -8.97 -3.06 -45.70
C LEU A 490 -10.47 -2.77 -45.49
N ASP A 491 -10.99 -1.75 -46.16
CA ASP A 491 -12.33 -1.19 -45.90
C ASP A 491 -13.45 -1.72 -46.82
N GLY A 492 -14.69 -1.31 -46.50
CA GLY A 492 -15.91 -1.78 -47.14
C GLY A 492 -16.10 -1.38 -48.61
N ALA A 493 -15.21 -0.57 -49.21
CA ALA A 493 -15.21 -0.35 -50.66
C ALA A 493 -14.56 -1.53 -51.41
N MET A 494 -13.60 -2.21 -50.77
CA MET A 494 -12.87 -3.34 -51.36
C MET A 494 -13.46 -4.70 -50.98
N ILE A 495 -14.32 -4.78 -49.95
CA ILE A 495 -14.83 -6.05 -49.42
C ILE A 495 -16.36 -6.17 -49.45
N SER A 496 -16.84 -7.34 -49.88
CA SER A 496 -18.26 -7.72 -49.91
C SER A 496 -18.49 -9.17 -49.46
N HIS A 497 -19.73 -9.56 -49.15
CA HIS A 497 -20.13 -10.96 -48.89
C HIS A 497 -21.41 -11.32 -49.68
N GLU A 498 -21.84 -12.58 -49.68
CA GLU A 498 -23.08 -13.00 -50.39
C GLU A 498 -24.36 -12.63 -49.61
N ASN A 499 -25.37 -12.11 -50.31
CA ASN A 499 -26.61 -11.59 -49.68
C ASN A 499 -27.49 -12.63 -48.98
N ASN A 500 -27.34 -13.93 -49.27
CA ASN A 500 -28.23 -14.99 -48.78
C ASN A 500 -27.70 -15.73 -47.53
N ALA A 501 -26.67 -15.22 -46.86
CA ALA A 501 -25.86 -15.99 -45.92
C ALA A 501 -26.19 -15.82 -44.41
N VAL A 502 -27.38 -15.31 -44.04
CA VAL A 502 -27.70 -14.98 -42.63
C VAL A 502 -28.93 -15.78 -42.12
N PRO A 503 -28.75 -16.72 -41.15
CA PRO A 503 -29.87 -17.33 -40.42
C PRO A 503 -30.45 -16.41 -39.32
N SER A 504 -31.75 -16.52 -39.03
CA SER A 504 -32.49 -15.72 -38.04
C SER A 504 -32.33 -16.24 -36.61
N ASP A 505 -32.02 -15.35 -35.67
CA ASP A 505 -31.68 -15.64 -34.27
C ASP A 505 -32.92 -15.46 -33.36
N GLU A 506 -33.54 -16.56 -32.90
CA GLU A 506 -34.52 -16.56 -31.80
C GLU A 506 -34.15 -17.58 -30.71
N SER A 507 -34.11 -17.09 -29.47
CA SER A 507 -34.23 -17.78 -28.17
C SER A 507 -32.95 -18.15 -27.38
N THR A 508 -32.78 -17.52 -26.21
CA THR A 508 -32.32 -18.22 -25.00
C THR A 508 -32.98 -17.61 -23.74
N PRO A 509 -33.59 -18.40 -22.82
CA PRO A 509 -34.32 -17.88 -21.66
C PRO A 509 -33.45 -17.42 -20.47
N GLU A 510 -33.93 -16.38 -19.78
CA GLU A 510 -33.40 -15.60 -18.65
C GLU A 510 -33.14 -16.33 -17.30
N ARG A 511 -32.87 -17.65 -17.26
CA ARG A 511 -32.75 -18.39 -15.97
C ARG A 511 -31.36 -18.86 -15.55
N LEU A 512 -30.30 -18.40 -16.19
CA LEU A 512 -28.91 -18.66 -15.77
C LEU A 512 -28.18 -17.43 -15.20
N ALA A 513 -28.81 -16.25 -15.16
CA ALA A 513 -28.14 -14.98 -14.89
C ALA A 513 -28.03 -14.57 -13.40
N SER A 514 -28.57 -15.31 -12.42
CA SER A 514 -28.68 -14.80 -11.04
C SER A 514 -27.61 -15.28 -10.04
N MET A 515 -26.65 -16.11 -10.44
CA MET A 515 -25.52 -16.53 -9.59
C MET A 515 -24.21 -16.44 -10.38
N ALA A 516 -23.87 -15.22 -10.83
CA ALA A 516 -22.62 -14.94 -11.53
C ALA A 516 -21.38 -15.28 -10.67
N SER A 517 -20.27 -15.53 -11.35
CA SER A 517 -18.91 -15.73 -10.81
C SER A 517 -18.30 -14.49 -10.14
N THR A 518 -18.99 -13.34 -10.17
CA THR A 518 -18.54 -12.13 -9.48
C THR A 518 -19.00 -12.09 -8.02
N PRO A 519 -18.10 -11.84 -7.05
CA PRO A 519 -18.45 -11.64 -5.64
C PRO A 519 -19.50 -10.54 -5.44
N THR A 520 -20.30 -10.67 -4.38
CA THR A 520 -21.31 -9.68 -4.01
C THR A 520 -20.67 -8.37 -3.56
N PRO A 521 -21.37 -7.22 -3.72
CA PRO A 521 -20.92 -5.96 -3.17
C PRO A 521 -20.66 -6.05 -1.66
N SER A 522 -19.71 -5.26 -1.17
CA SER A 522 -19.41 -5.17 0.26
C SER A 522 -20.66 -4.88 1.11
N LEU A 523 -20.62 -5.37 2.36
CA LEU A 523 -21.60 -5.01 3.39
C LEU A 523 -21.66 -3.48 3.51
N LYS A 524 -22.85 -2.95 3.79
CA LYS A 524 -23.05 -1.48 3.88
C LYS A 524 -23.14 -0.96 5.31
N GLY A 525 -23.35 -1.83 6.29
CA GLY A 525 -23.67 -1.43 7.67
C GLY A 525 -22.82 -2.12 8.72
N VAL A 526 -23.00 -1.65 9.95
CA VAL A 526 -22.44 -2.27 11.14
C VAL A 526 -23.13 -3.61 11.38
N HIS A 527 -22.35 -4.61 11.80
CA HIS A 527 -22.85 -5.93 12.12
C HIS A 527 -23.99 -5.87 13.18
N PRO A 528 -25.18 -6.45 12.94
CA PRO A 528 -26.36 -6.24 13.81
C PRO A 528 -26.20 -6.67 15.27
N SER A 529 -25.31 -7.63 15.55
CA SER A 529 -24.93 -8.05 16.90
C SER A 529 -24.05 -7.04 17.67
N PHE A 530 -23.73 -5.89 17.09
CA PHE A 530 -22.89 -4.86 17.71
C PHE A 530 -23.53 -3.47 17.59
N ASP A 531 -23.41 -2.69 18.65
CA ASP A 531 -23.68 -1.26 18.62
C ASP A 531 -22.36 -0.51 18.40
N LEU A 532 -22.30 0.33 17.36
CA LEU A 532 -21.15 1.21 17.12
C LEU A 532 -21.26 2.48 17.95
N ARG A 533 -20.17 2.87 18.62
CA ARG A 533 -20.07 4.12 19.40
C ARG A 533 -18.79 4.86 19.03
N GLN A 534 -18.84 6.18 19.03
CA GLN A 534 -17.64 7.00 18.92
C GLN A 534 -16.85 6.95 20.23
N ALA A 535 -15.51 6.92 20.14
CA ALA A 535 -14.60 6.88 21.30
C ALA A 535 -13.61 8.05 21.30
N ARG A 536 -13.97 9.14 20.61
CA ARG A 536 -13.23 10.39 20.50
C ARG A 536 -14.18 11.60 20.49
N PRO A 537 -13.75 12.78 20.95
CA PRO A 537 -14.41 14.04 20.60
C PRO A 537 -14.39 14.31 19.09
N ASP A 538 -15.31 15.15 18.59
CA ASP A 538 -15.43 15.43 17.15
C ASP A 538 -14.21 16.19 16.58
N ASP A 539 -13.60 17.06 17.38
CA ASP A 539 -12.43 17.86 17.03
C ASP A 539 -11.10 17.09 17.09
N PHE A 540 -11.10 15.92 17.72
CA PHE A 540 -9.95 15.02 17.75
C PHE A 540 -10.00 14.05 16.58
N LYS A 541 -9.02 14.12 15.67
CA LYS A 541 -8.99 13.40 14.39
C LYS A 541 -7.78 12.46 14.26
N PRO A 542 -7.66 11.41 15.10
CA PRO A 542 -6.45 10.60 15.17
C PRO A 542 -6.32 9.63 13.99
N LYS A 543 -5.14 9.62 13.34
CA LYS A 543 -4.68 8.53 12.47
C LYS A 543 -4.06 7.44 13.34
N VAL A 544 -4.84 6.45 13.78
CA VAL A 544 -4.45 5.55 14.89
C VAL A 544 -3.40 4.51 14.45
N GLY A 545 -2.22 4.57 15.06
CA GLY A 545 -1.11 3.63 14.84
C GLY A 545 -0.98 2.53 15.90
N GLY A 546 -1.60 2.69 17.07
CA GLY A 546 -1.59 1.71 18.17
C GLY A 546 -2.59 2.07 19.26
N ILE A 547 -3.10 1.08 19.99
CA ILE A 547 -4.09 1.24 21.07
C ILE A 547 -3.73 0.26 22.20
N ASP A 548 -3.71 0.74 23.43
CA ASP A 548 -3.70 -0.11 24.62
C ASP A 548 -4.27 0.64 25.83
N PHE A 549 -4.31 0.02 27.01
CA PHE A 549 -4.93 0.58 28.21
C PHE A 549 -3.99 0.54 29.41
N LEU A 550 -3.98 1.63 30.20
CA LEU A 550 -3.41 1.64 31.53
C LEU A 550 -4.30 0.87 32.52
N GLU A 551 -3.74 0.46 33.65
CA GLU A 551 -4.45 -0.29 34.69
C GLU A 551 -5.68 0.45 35.25
N ASP A 552 -5.67 1.80 35.22
CA ASP A 552 -6.79 2.63 35.67
C ASP A 552 -7.93 2.75 34.63
N GLY A 553 -7.79 2.11 33.47
CA GLY A 553 -8.75 2.14 32.37
C GLY A 553 -8.59 3.31 31.41
N THR A 554 -7.60 4.19 31.61
CA THR A 554 -7.24 5.22 30.63
C THR A 554 -6.75 4.56 29.34
N MET A 555 -7.34 4.94 28.21
CA MET A 555 -6.90 4.48 26.90
C MET A 555 -5.67 5.27 26.45
N VAL A 556 -4.68 4.59 25.87
CA VAL A 556 -3.49 5.21 25.30
C VAL A 556 -3.43 4.86 23.82
N ILE A 557 -3.23 5.87 22.98
CA ILE A 557 -3.03 5.67 21.53
C ILE A 557 -1.77 6.36 21.04
N CYS A 558 -1.13 5.82 20.01
CA CYS A 558 -0.14 6.55 19.20
C CYS A 558 -0.72 6.87 17.82
N THR A 559 -0.23 7.94 17.20
CA THR A 559 -0.76 8.42 15.91
C THR A 559 0.29 8.43 14.80
N TRP A 560 -0.12 7.97 13.61
CA TRP A 560 0.64 8.06 12.37
C TRP A 560 0.28 9.35 11.65
N ASP A 561 0.78 10.47 12.19
CA ASP A 561 0.55 11.84 11.73
C ASP A 561 1.82 12.70 11.95
N PRO A 562 1.86 13.99 11.51
CA PRO A 562 3.05 14.82 11.60
C PRO A 562 3.63 14.97 13.01
N ASP A 563 2.75 14.89 14.02
CA ASP A 563 3.12 15.09 15.41
C ASP A 563 3.84 13.85 15.97
N GLY A 564 3.61 12.67 15.40
CA GLY A 564 4.13 11.41 15.92
C GLY A 564 3.77 11.23 17.40
N ALA A 565 2.52 11.53 17.74
CA ALA A 565 2.10 11.77 19.11
C ALA A 565 1.60 10.53 19.83
N VAL A 566 1.57 10.62 21.15
CA VAL A 566 0.88 9.68 22.04
C VAL A 566 -0.12 10.46 22.87
N TYR A 567 -1.33 9.92 22.98
CA TYR A 567 -2.43 10.54 23.70
C TYR A 567 -2.97 9.61 24.79
N ALA A 568 -3.23 10.17 25.97
CA ALA A 568 -4.04 9.55 27.01
C ALA A 568 -5.49 10.04 26.87
N ILE A 569 -6.45 9.11 26.88
CA ILE A 569 -7.86 9.37 26.63
C ILE A 569 -8.69 8.81 27.79
N LYS A 570 -9.35 9.72 28.50
CA LYS A 570 -10.24 9.43 29.63
C LYS A 570 -11.71 9.58 29.22
N ASN A 571 -12.59 8.85 29.92
CA ASN A 571 -14.03 8.79 29.65
C ASN A 571 -14.40 8.32 28.24
N TRP A 572 -13.54 7.55 27.57
CA TRP A 572 -13.75 7.07 26.20
C TRP A 572 -15.01 6.21 26.02
N GLN A 573 -15.57 5.68 27.12
CA GLN A 573 -16.84 4.94 27.12
C GLN A 573 -18.08 5.84 27.00
N SER A 574 -17.94 7.16 27.18
CA SER A 574 -19.07 8.06 27.31
C SER A 574 -19.98 8.04 26.08
N GLN A 575 -21.28 8.16 26.32
CA GLN A 575 -22.28 8.31 25.26
C GLN A 575 -22.34 9.73 24.70
N ASP A 576 -21.75 10.69 25.40
CA ASP A 576 -21.57 12.06 24.96
C ASP A 576 -20.09 12.27 24.58
N PRO A 577 -19.76 12.27 23.26
CA PRO A 577 -18.38 12.43 22.81
C PRO A 577 -17.68 13.71 23.32
N SER A 578 -18.42 14.78 23.63
CA SER A 578 -17.86 16.04 24.13
C SER A 578 -17.28 15.94 25.56
N SER A 579 -17.68 14.90 26.29
CA SER A 579 -17.19 14.62 27.65
C SER A 579 -15.89 13.81 27.69
N ILE A 580 -15.48 13.24 26.55
CA ILE A 580 -14.21 12.51 26.40
C ILE A 580 -13.06 13.50 26.53
N LYS A 581 -12.04 13.15 27.31
CA LYS A 581 -10.87 14.02 27.57
C LYS A 581 -9.63 13.43 26.95
N VAL A 582 -9.03 14.18 26.04
CA VAL A 582 -7.82 13.81 25.32
C VAL A 582 -6.68 14.69 25.83
N GLN A 583 -5.57 14.07 26.22
CA GLN A 583 -4.33 14.74 26.61
C GLN A 583 -3.20 14.19 25.76
N LYS A 584 -2.47 15.05 25.04
CA LYS A 584 -1.21 14.68 24.42
C LYS A 584 -0.17 14.48 25.54
N ILE A 585 0.46 13.32 25.56
CA ILE A 585 1.46 12.96 26.59
C ILE A 585 2.87 12.86 25.98
N ALA A 586 3.00 12.56 24.69
CA ALA A 586 4.28 12.50 23.97
C ALA A 586 4.13 13.00 22.53
N PHE A 587 5.26 13.37 21.89
CA PHE A 587 5.33 13.84 20.50
C PHE A 587 6.70 13.53 19.88
N GLY A 588 6.84 13.76 18.58
CA GLY A 588 8.11 13.68 17.87
C GLY A 588 8.59 12.26 17.58
N LEU A 589 7.71 11.25 17.64
CA LEU A 589 8.04 9.88 17.29
C LEU A 589 7.97 9.68 15.76
N ALA A 590 8.90 8.90 15.19
CA ALA A 590 8.94 8.62 13.77
C ALA A 590 7.93 7.54 13.37
N GLU A 591 6.79 7.98 12.84
CA GLU A 591 5.75 7.13 12.24
C GLU A 591 5.36 5.94 13.15
N PRO A 592 4.84 6.21 14.37
CA PRO A 592 4.60 5.17 15.37
C PRO A 592 3.41 4.29 14.97
N LEU A 593 3.69 3.01 14.75
CA LEU A 593 2.74 2.01 14.25
C LEU A 593 2.66 0.78 15.18
N GLY A 594 3.06 0.93 16.43
CA GLY A 594 2.73 -0.01 17.48
C GLY A 594 2.82 0.61 18.86
N LEU A 595 1.91 0.19 19.74
CA LEU A 595 1.86 0.64 21.13
C LEU A 595 1.52 -0.53 22.02
N LYS A 596 2.19 -0.63 23.16
CA LYS A 596 1.87 -1.60 24.21
C LYS A 596 2.10 -1.02 25.59
N VAL A 597 1.17 -1.26 26.50
CA VAL A 597 1.32 -1.02 27.93
C VAL A 597 1.73 -2.33 28.62
N VAL A 598 2.77 -2.28 29.45
CA VAL A 598 3.21 -3.42 30.27
C VAL A 598 3.35 -2.95 31.72
N GLY A 599 2.41 -3.33 32.58
CA GLY A 599 2.27 -2.71 33.90
C GLY A 599 1.89 -1.23 33.74
N SER A 600 2.70 -0.32 34.28
CA SER A 600 2.54 1.12 34.10
C SER A 600 3.38 1.71 32.95
N ASP A 601 4.24 0.90 32.33
CA ASP A 601 5.17 1.37 31.30
C ASP A 601 4.52 1.40 29.92
N ILE A 602 4.70 2.51 29.19
CA ILE A 602 4.23 2.68 27.82
C ILE A 602 5.40 2.44 26.86
N TYR A 603 5.21 1.53 25.91
CA TYR A 603 6.16 1.22 24.85
C TYR A 603 5.57 1.57 23.50
N VAL A 604 6.35 2.25 22.66
CA VAL A 604 5.96 2.63 21.30
C VAL A 604 6.98 2.09 20.31
N LEU A 605 6.48 1.31 19.36
CA LEU A 605 7.24 0.86 18.21
C LEU A 605 7.14 1.94 17.12
N GLN A 606 8.27 2.59 16.90
CA GLN A 606 8.49 3.52 15.79
C GLN A 606 9.06 2.76 14.60
N LYS A 607 9.08 3.38 13.43
CA LYS A 607 9.62 2.81 12.19
C LYS A 607 10.98 2.13 12.35
N GLN A 608 11.85 2.66 13.21
CA GLN A 608 13.26 2.25 13.30
C GLN A 608 13.75 1.97 14.72
N GLU A 609 12.88 2.04 15.72
CA GLU A 609 13.22 1.87 17.15
C GLU A 609 12.00 1.45 17.97
N LEU A 610 12.21 0.61 19.00
CA LEU A 610 11.29 0.43 20.12
C LEU A 610 11.69 1.38 21.26
N THR A 611 10.77 2.22 21.70
CA THR A 611 11.02 3.26 22.71
C THR A 611 10.09 3.08 23.91
N GLN A 612 10.63 3.19 25.11
CA GLN A 612 9.89 3.29 26.36
C GLN A 612 9.69 4.77 26.70
N LEU A 613 8.46 5.17 27.00
CA LEU A 613 8.11 6.51 27.42
C LEU A 613 8.01 6.57 28.94
N ARG A 614 8.66 7.56 29.55
CA ARG A 614 8.70 7.74 31.00
C ARG A 614 8.41 9.17 31.41
N ASP A 615 7.45 9.30 32.31
CA ASP A 615 7.11 10.51 33.03
C ASP A 615 7.77 10.41 34.42
N HIS A 616 8.77 11.25 34.69
CA HIS A 616 9.56 11.20 35.93
C HIS A 616 8.94 12.02 37.05
N ASP A 617 8.12 13.03 36.74
CA ASP A 617 7.51 13.92 37.72
C ASP A 617 5.98 13.76 37.87
N ASN A 618 5.37 12.89 37.05
CA ASN A 618 3.95 12.57 37.00
C ASN A 618 3.06 13.77 36.66
N ASP A 619 3.55 14.70 35.85
CA ASP A 619 2.76 15.84 35.36
C ASP A 619 1.87 15.48 34.16
N GLY A 620 1.99 14.27 33.63
CA GLY A 620 1.25 13.77 32.48
C GLY A 620 1.90 14.10 31.13
N LEU A 621 3.13 14.61 31.11
CA LEU A 621 3.98 14.74 29.93
C LEU A 621 5.19 13.82 30.06
N ILE A 622 5.61 13.24 28.93
CA ILE A 622 6.76 12.36 28.90
C ILE A 622 8.06 13.18 28.94
N ASP A 623 8.85 12.95 29.98
CA ASP A 623 10.18 13.53 30.17
C ASP A 623 11.27 12.77 29.42
N GLU A 624 11.17 11.44 29.34
CA GLU A 624 12.21 10.58 28.80
C GLU A 624 11.69 9.62 27.72
N TYR A 625 12.37 9.63 26.59
CA TYR A 625 12.18 8.74 25.45
C TYR A 625 13.34 7.76 25.42
N ARG A 626 13.23 6.67 26.20
CA ARG A 626 14.30 5.70 26.38
C ARG A 626 14.29 4.67 25.24
N THR A 627 15.41 4.55 24.54
CA THR A 627 15.58 3.53 23.51
C THR A 627 15.68 2.14 24.16
N VAL A 628 14.75 1.25 23.83
CA VAL A 628 14.77 -0.16 24.26
C VAL A 628 15.55 -0.98 23.25
N SER A 629 15.26 -0.82 21.95
CA SER A 629 15.99 -1.51 20.89
C SER A 629 15.93 -0.79 19.55
N ASN A 630 17.04 -0.81 18.83
CA ASN A 630 17.19 -0.38 17.44
C ASN A 630 18.12 -1.35 16.67
N GLN A 631 18.17 -2.63 17.06
CA GLN A 631 19.22 -3.54 16.58
C GLN A 631 19.02 -4.07 15.15
N TRP A 632 17.84 -3.91 14.55
CA TRP A 632 17.62 -4.25 13.14
C TRP A 632 18.16 -3.16 12.21
N LYS A 633 18.58 -3.54 11.01
CA LYS A 633 19.00 -2.61 9.96
C LYS A 633 17.82 -1.88 9.32
N VAL A 634 18.06 -0.66 8.85
CA VAL A 634 17.06 0.22 8.23
C VAL A 634 17.70 1.07 7.13
N SER A 635 16.90 1.51 6.17
CA SER A 635 17.26 2.49 5.14
C SER A 635 16.42 3.76 5.30
N GLY A 636 16.64 4.73 4.42
CA GLY A 636 15.77 5.91 4.28
C GLY A 636 14.47 5.66 3.52
N ASN A 637 14.15 4.41 3.13
CA ASN A 637 12.95 4.13 2.35
C ASN A 637 11.67 4.47 3.13
N PHE A 638 10.71 5.12 2.45
CA PHE A 638 9.48 5.61 3.06
C PHE A 638 8.57 4.49 3.59
N HIS A 639 8.67 3.28 3.05
CA HIS A 639 7.75 2.18 3.33
C HIS A 639 8.33 1.08 4.25
N GLU A 640 9.56 1.26 4.75
CA GLU A 640 10.19 0.35 5.70
C GLU A 640 9.62 0.51 7.13
N PHE A 641 8.30 0.27 7.29
CA PHE A 641 7.59 0.33 8.56
C PHE A 641 7.97 -0.79 9.54
N ALA A 642 7.80 -0.53 10.83
CA ALA A 642 7.75 -1.55 11.86
C ALA A 642 6.32 -1.57 12.42
N PHE A 643 5.66 -2.73 12.37
CA PHE A 643 4.27 -2.87 12.80
C PHE A 643 4.17 -3.71 14.09
N GLY A 644 3.21 -3.38 14.94
CA GLY A 644 3.17 -3.91 16.29
C GLY A 644 2.08 -3.32 17.18
N LEU A 645 2.11 -3.59 18.49
CA LEU A 645 3.16 -4.33 19.22
C LEU A 645 2.50 -5.39 20.10
N VAL A 646 2.96 -6.64 19.98
CA VAL A 646 2.47 -7.73 20.84
C VAL A 646 3.45 -7.94 21.99
N TYR A 647 2.94 -8.16 23.21
CA TYR A 647 3.75 -8.59 24.34
C TYR A 647 3.26 -9.95 24.81
N LYS A 648 4.14 -10.95 24.76
CA LYS A 648 3.85 -12.32 25.14
C LYS A 648 5.12 -12.96 25.71
N ASP A 649 4.98 -13.80 26.73
CA ASP A 649 6.09 -14.55 27.33
C ASP A 649 7.28 -13.66 27.73
N LYS A 650 6.96 -12.47 28.27
CA LYS A 650 7.93 -11.43 28.68
C LYS A 650 8.80 -10.88 27.56
N ALA A 651 8.37 -10.99 26.31
CA ALA A 651 9.05 -10.43 25.14
C ALA A 651 8.07 -9.64 24.27
N PHE A 652 8.60 -8.67 23.54
CA PHE A 652 7.83 -7.98 22.50
C PHE A 652 7.97 -8.68 21.16
N TYR A 653 6.92 -8.64 20.35
CA TYR A 653 6.91 -9.14 18.98
C TYR A 653 6.42 -8.06 18.03
N ALA A 654 7.11 -7.93 16.91
CA ALA A 654 6.84 -6.95 15.86
C ALA A 654 7.14 -7.54 14.48
N THR A 655 6.72 -6.86 13.43
CA THR A 655 7.02 -7.23 12.04
C THR A 655 7.70 -6.07 11.33
N LEU A 656 8.64 -6.39 10.42
CA LEU A 656 9.43 -5.43 9.67
C LEU A 656 9.08 -5.52 8.18
N ALA A 657 8.48 -4.48 7.62
CA ALA A 657 8.08 -4.44 6.20
C ALA A 657 9.26 -4.30 5.24
N THR A 658 9.13 -4.73 4.00
CA THR A 658 10.13 -4.52 2.95
C THR A 658 10.14 -3.06 2.47
N ALA A 659 11.24 -2.63 1.86
CA ALA A 659 11.30 -1.36 1.15
C ALA A 659 10.46 -1.42 -0.13
N ILE A 660 9.76 -0.33 -0.44
CA ILE A 660 8.86 -0.24 -1.59
C ILE A 660 9.26 0.95 -2.46
N GLN A 661 9.14 0.79 -3.77
CA GLN A 661 9.25 1.87 -4.76
C GLN A 661 7.91 2.61 -4.87
N PRO A 662 7.90 3.90 -5.23
CA PRO A 662 6.66 4.59 -5.59
C PRO A 662 5.82 3.74 -6.55
N GLY A 663 4.50 3.68 -6.34
CA GLY A 663 3.57 2.81 -7.05
C GLY A 663 3.32 1.45 -6.38
N GLY A 664 4.25 0.92 -5.57
CA GLY A 664 3.98 -0.24 -4.71
C GLY A 664 4.80 -1.50 -4.99
N ALA A 665 5.74 -1.52 -5.94
CA ALA A 665 6.64 -2.67 -6.16
C ALA A 665 7.75 -2.74 -5.08
N SER A 666 8.22 -3.93 -4.71
CA SER A 666 9.37 -4.03 -3.80
C SER A 666 10.63 -3.42 -4.41
N ALA A 667 11.40 -2.70 -3.59
CA ALA A 667 12.71 -2.21 -3.98
C ALA A 667 13.71 -3.36 -4.16
N ASN A 668 14.72 -3.15 -5.01
CA ASN A 668 15.84 -4.07 -5.18
C ASN A 668 17.13 -3.23 -5.31
N PRO A 669 18.13 -3.42 -4.43
CA PRO A 669 18.21 -4.40 -3.34
C PRO A 669 17.33 -4.07 -2.13
N GLN A 670 17.06 -5.09 -1.30
CA GLN A 670 16.43 -4.97 0.01
C GLN A 670 17.47 -4.99 1.14
N ILE A 671 17.11 -4.43 2.31
CA ILE A 671 17.88 -4.66 3.53
C ILE A 671 17.61 -6.07 4.07
N PRO A 672 18.65 -6.86 4.42
CA PRO A 672 18.49 -8.26 4.84
C PRO A 672 17.61 -8.50 6.08
N ASP A 673 17.45 -7.49 6.94
CA ASP A 673 16.67 -7.60 8.19
C ASP A 673 15.17 -7.37 7.98
N ARG A 674 14.76 -6.90 6.79
CA ARG A 674 13.38 -6.60 6.44
C ARG A 674 12.63 -7.86 6.00
N GLY A 675 11.30 -7.77 5.89
CA GLY A 675 10.44 -8.90 5.53
C GLY A 675 10.43 -10.01 6.59
N LYS A 676 10.51 -9.63 7.87
CA LYS A 676 10.71 -10.57 9.00
C LYS A 676 9.81 -10.25 10.18
N ALA A 677 9.47 -11.28 10.95
CA ALA A 677 8.95 -11.14 12.30
C ALA A 677 10.10 -11.17 13.29
N ILE A 678 10.07 -10.30 14.30
CA ILE A 678 11.12 -10.16 15.30
C ILE A 678 10.57 -10.31 16.71
N ARG A 679 11.42 -10.82 17.61
CA ARG A 679 11.21 -10.88 19.05
C ARG A 679 12.25 -10.00 19.73
N ILE A 680 11.82 -9.17 20.68
CA ILE A 680 12.66 -8.19 21.37
C ILE A 680 12.62 -8.47 22.87
N ASP A 681 13.78 -8.69 23.46
CA ASP A 681 13.92 -8.80 24.91
C ASP A 681 13.81 -7.39 25.55
N PRO A 682 12.83 -7.14 26.44
CA PRO A 682 12.58 -5.81 26.99
C PRO A 682 13.66 -5.32 27.95
N LYS A 683 14.50 -6.22 28.49
CA LYS A 683 15.55 -5.89 29.46
C LYS A 683 16.86 -5.55 28.76
N THR A 684 17.23 -6.34 27.76
CA THR A 684 18.52 -6.24 27.07
C THR A 684 18.42 -5.48 25.75
N GLY A 685 17.23 -5.38 25.16
CA GLY A 685 17.02 -4.83 23.83
C GLY A 685 17.46 -5.77 22.70
N ALA A 686 17.86 -7.00 23.01
CA ALA A 686 18.29 -7.98 22.02
C ALA A 686 17.15 -8.35 21.07
N VAL A 687 17.47 -8.42 19.77
CA VAL A 687 16.53 -8.81 18.71
C VAL A 687 16.85 -10.21 18.21
N GLU A 688 15.81 -11.04 18.16
CA GLU A 688 15.80 -12.35 17.53
C GLU A 688 14.89 -12.29 16.31
N PHE A 689 15.37 -12.76 15.16
CA PHE A 689 14.57 -12.89 13.94
C PHE A 689 13.83 -14.23 13.99
N VAL A 690 12.52 -14.19 14.18
CA VAL A 690 11.68 -15.36 14.44
C VAL A 690 11.26 -16.05 13.14
N ALA A 691 10.86 -15.27 12.13
CA ALA A 691 10.38 -15.78 10.86
C ALA A 691 10.70 -14.81 9.72
N SER A 692 10.63 -15.29 8.48
CA SER A 692 10.98 -14.53 7.27
C SER A 692 9.97 -14.71 6.14
N GLY A 693 10.15 -14.00 5.04
CA GLY A 693 9.28 -14.10 3.87
C GLY A 693 7.98 -13.32 4.01
N LEU A 694 7.98 -12.25 4.82
CA LEU A 694 6.89 -11.27 4.87
C LEU A 694 7.18 -10.10 3.90
N ARG A 695 6.13 -9.38 3.49
CA ARG A 695 6.25 -8.21 2.60
C ARG A 695 5.88 -6.91 3.29
N THR A 696 4.59 -6.63 3.49
CA THR A 696 4.10 -5.47 4.25
C THR A 696 3.12 -5.98 5.32
N PRO A 697 3.64 -6.58 6.41
CA PRO A 697 2.84 -7.24 7.42
C PRO A 697 2.25 -6.25 8.44
N ASN A 698 1.27 -5.42 8.03
CA ASN A 698 0.68 -4.38 8.89
C ASN A 698 0.02 -4.95 10.17
N GLY A 699 -0.55 -6.15 10.09
CA GLY A 699 -1.21 -6.78 11.23
C GLY A 699 -0.32 -7.77 11.96
N ILE A 700 -0.17 -7.58 13.28
CA ILE A 700 0.31 -8.61 14.22
C ILE A 700 -0.53 -8.52 15.49
N GLY A 701 -1.00 -9.65 16.02
CA GLY A 701 -1.86 -9.66 17.20
C GLY A 701 -2.07 -11.04 17.81
N LEU A 702 -2.72 -11.05 18.99
CA LEU A 702 -3.04 -12.28 19.72
C LEU A 702 -4.39 -12.83 19.24
N GLY A 703 -4.36 -14.04 18.70
CA GLY A 703 -5.52 -14.77 18.21
C GLY A 703 -5.93 -15.93 19.14
N LEU A 704 -6.27 -17.05 18.51
CA LEU A 704 -6.68 -18.28 19.18
C LEU A 704 -5.59 -18.78 20.14
N ASP A 705 -5.99 -19.27 21.32
CA ASP A 705 -5.10 -19.80 22.35
C ASP A 705 -3.91 -18.88 22.68
N GLU A 706 -4.15 -17.56 22.62
CA GLU A 706 -3.14 -16.51 22.78
C GLU A 706 -1.91 -16.69 21.86
N GLN A 707 -2.08 -17.37 20.72
CA GLN A 707 -1.06 -17.50 19.68
C GLN A 707 -0.95 -16.21 18.86
N ILE A 708 0.22 -15.98 18.27
CA ILE A 708 0.48 -14.78 17.49
C ILE A 708 0.13 -15.06 16.03
N PHE A 709 -0.73 -14.23 15.46
CA PHE A 709 -1.06 -14.25 14.03
C PHE A 709 -0.58 -12.96 13.38
N ILE A 710 -0.24 -13.07 12.09
CA ILE A 710 0.23 -11.96 11.27
C ILE A 710 -0.66 -11.88 10.03
N SER A 711 -1.12 -10.69 9.68
CA SER A 711 -1.69 -10.42 8.36
C SER A 711 -0.67 -9.71 7.49
N ASP A 712 -0.53 -10.16 6.25
CA ASP A 712 0.44 -9.62 5.30
C ASP A 712 -0.24 -9.22 3.99
N ASN A 713 0.23 -8.11 3.43
CA ASN A 713 -0.32 -7.52 2.22
C ASN A 713 0.27 -8.18 0.98
N GLN A 714 -0.55 -8.29 -0.07
CA GLN A 714 -0.15 -8.76 -1.38
C GLN A 714 0.93 -7.89 -2.05
N GLY A 715 1.51 -8.42 -3.10
CA GLY A 715 2.36 -7.73 -4.06
C GLY A 715 3.27 -8.72 -4.76
N ASP A 716 4.48 -8.30 -5.10
CA ASP A 716 5.47 -9.22 -5.66
C ASP A 716 5.74 -10.40 -4.72
N TRP A 717 5.68 -11.61 -5.29
CA TRP A 717 5.78 -12.91 -4.62
C TRP A 717 4.68 -13.22 -3.60
N LEU A 718 3.75 -12.30 -3.34
CA LEU A 718 2.59 -12.51 -2.48
C LEU A 718 1.32 -12.32 -3.30
N PRO A 719 0.75 -13.41 -3.84
CA PRO A 719 -0.29 -13.32 -4.86
C PRO A 719 -1.60 -12.71 -4.36
N ALA A 720 -1.90 -12.87 -3.07
CA ALA A 720 -3.02 -12.25 -2.38
C ALA A 720 -2.63 -11.93 -0.93
N SER A 721 -3.41 -11.06 -0.27
CA SER A 721 -3.25 -10.81 1.16
C SER A 721 -3.50 -12.10 1.93
N LYS A 722 -2.90 -12.27 3.11
CA LYS A 722 -3.05 -13.51 3.87
C LYS A 722 -2.93 -13.33 5.37
N VAL A 723 -3.44 -14.31 6.11
CA VAL A 723 -3.21 -14.46 7.56
C VAL A 723 -2.41 -15.73 7.83
N VAL A 724 -1.31 -15.61 8.57
CA VAL A 724 -0.42 -16.70 8.94
C VAL A 724 -0.31 -16.83 10.47
N HIS A 725 -0.04 -18.04 10.95
CA HIS A 725 0.34 -18.30 12.34
C HIS A 725 1.84 -18.13 12.49
N LEU A 726 2.29 -17.33 13.47
CA LEU A 726 3.71 -17.10 13.73
C LEU A 726 4.37 -18.38 14.27
N GLN A 727 5.38 -18.87 13.56
CA GLN A 727 6.16 -20.05 13.90
C GLN A 727 7.65 -19.76 13.77
N GLN A 728 8.45 -20.36 14.66
CA GLN A 728 9.90 -20.22 14.65
C GLN A 728 10.48 -20.76 13.33
N ASP A 729 11.39 -19.99 12.74
CA ASP A 729 12.13 -20.26 11.50
C ASP A 729 11.26 -20.41 10.23
N ALA A 730 9.96 -20.10 10.32
CA ALA A 730 9.04 -20.20 9.19
C ALA A 730 9.39 -19.21 8.07
N PHE A 731 9.10 -19.63 6.83
CA PHE A 731 9.17 -18.80 5.63
C PHE A 731 7.77 -18.58 5.06
N TYR A 732 7.32 -17.33 4.96
CA TYR A 732 5.96 -16.99 4.53
C TYR A 732 5.89 -16.56 3.05
N GLY A 733 6.78 -17.02 2.19
CA GLY A 733 6.60 -16.95 0.74
C GLY A 733 7.18 -15.73 0.03
N SER A 734 7.36 -14.56 0.68
CA SER A 734 8.00 -13.41 0.02
C SER A 734 9.45 -13.70 -0.34
N ARG A 735 9.81 -13.48 -1.61
CA ARG A 735 11.18 -13.69 -2.10
C ARG A 735 11.95 -12.39 -2.31
N SER A 736 11.33 -11.23 -2.09
CA SER A 736 11.90 -9.92 -2.43
C SER A 736 13.20 -9.59 -1.69
N VAL A 737 13.35 -10.08 -0.45
CA VAL A 737 14.53 -9.79 0.40
C VAL A 737 15.74 -10.64 0.04
N ASP A 738 15.52 -11.92 -0.24
CA ASP A 738 16.58 -12.90 -0.55
C ASP A 738 16.09 -13.86 -1.65
N PRO A 739 16.06 -13.41 -2.92
CA PRO A 739 15.51 -14.21 -4.01
C PRO A 739 16.25 -15.55 -4.19
N GLU A 740 17.58 -15.55 -4.08
CA GLU A 740 18.40 -16.76 -4.24
C GLU A 740 18.25 -17.69 -3.03
N GLY A 741 18.41 -17.18 -1.80
CA GLY A 741 18.31 -17.99 -0.59
C GLY A 741 16.89 -18.45 -0.25
N SER A 742 15.88 -17.91 -0.91
CA SER A 742 14.49 -18.38 -0.79
C SER A 742 14.11 -19.49 -1.77
N LEU A 743 14.94 -19.81 -2.78
CA LEU A 743 14.66 -20.89 -3.75
C LEU A 743 14.49 -22.26 -3.08
N GLU A 744 15.26 -22.54 -2.04
CA GLU A 744 15.24 -23.83 -1.33
C GLU A 744 14.29 -23.86 -0.13
N LYS A 745 13.67 -22.73 0.23
CA LYS A 745 12.77 -22.65 1.39
C LYS A 745 11.39 -23.18 1.06
N THR A 746 10.82 -23.93 2.00
CA THR A 746 9.41 -24.35 1.94
C THR A 746 8.53 -23.28 2.57
N GLU A 747 7.50 -22.82 1.86
CA GLU A 747 6.54 -21.86 2.40
C GLU A 747 5.66 -22.52 3.47
N GLN A 748 5.53 -21.85 4.61
CA GLN A 748 4.48 -22.13 5.57
C GLN A 748 3.17 -21.52 5.06
N LEU A 749 2.25 -22.40 4.68
CA LEU A 749 0.97 -22.02 4.07
C LEU A 749 0.10 -21.19 5.03
N PRO A 750 -0.67 -20.22 4.51
CA PRO A 750 -1.52 -19.38 5.34
C PRO A 750 -2.72 -20.12 5.93
N VAL A 751 -3.23 -19.58 7.03
CA VAL A 751 -4.51 -19.99 7.61
C VAL A 751 -5.65 -19.64 6.66
N VAL A 752 -5.63 -18.41 6.13
CA VAL A 752 -6.53 -17.96 5.06
C VAL A 752 -5.82 -17.04 4.07
N TRP A 753 -6.13 -17.20 2.79
CA TRP A 753 -5.97 -16.16 1.78
C TRP A 753 -7.12 -15.15 1.87
N MET A 754 -6.80 -13.89 1.59
CA MET A 754 -7.72 -12.76 1.50
C MET A 754 -7.65 -12.23 0.06
N PRO A 755 -8.54 -12.70 -0.84
CA PRO A 755 -8.49 -12.32 -2.24
C PRO A 755 -8.61 -10.81 -2.46
N GLN A 756 -7.68 -10.31 -3.27
CA GLN A 756 -7.56 -8.90 -3.64
C GLN A 756 -8.81 -8.42 -4.37
N ASP A 757 -9.24 -7.19 -4.08
CA ASP A 757 -10.40 -6.50 -4.67
C ASP A 757 -11.76 -7.18 -4.42
N GLU A 758 -11.77 -8.34 -3.76
CA GLU A 758 -12.98 -9.05 -3.36
C GLU A 758 -13.28 -8.85 -1.86
N ILE A 759 -12.27 -9.06 -1.01
CA ILE A 759 -12.45 -9.02 0.45
C ILE A 759 -11.25 -8.44 1.21
N GLY A 760 -10.04 -8.40 0.66
CA GLY A 760 -8.90 -7.84 1.38
C GLY A 760 -7.78 -7.33 0.47
N ASN A 761 -7.28 -6.13 0.78
CA ASN A 761 -6.22 -5.44 0.06
C ASN A 761 -5.13 -4.91 1.00
N SER A 762 -5.47 -4.56 2.24
CA SER A 762 -4.55 -4.10 3.28
C SER A 762 -5.06 -4.53 4.66
N PRO A 763 -4.98 -5.83 4.98
CA PRO A 763 -5.40 -6.35 6.28
C PRO A 763 -4.49 -5.85 7.40
N SER A 764 -5.10 -5.60 8.56
CA SER A 764 -4.44 -5.06 9.74
C SER A 764 -4.57 -6.01 10.94
N THR A 765 -4.51 -5.51 12.18
CA THR A 765 -4.39 -6.34 13.40
C THR A 765 -5.36 -7.53 13.44
N PRO A 766 -4.84 -8.79 13.42
CA PRO A 766 -5.65 -9.96 13.75
C PRO A 766 -5.84 -10.04 15.27
N ILE A 767 -7.05 -10.38 15.72
CA ILE A 767 -7.38 -10.55 17.14
C ILE A 767 -8.39 -11.66 17.36
N GLY A 768 -8.27 -12.43 18.44
CA GLY A 768 -9.27 -13.44 18.81
C GLY A 768 -10.62 -12.82 19.19
N ILE A 769 -11.71 -13.56 18.98
CA ILE A 769 -13.06 -13.20 19.46
C ILE A 769 -13.63 -14.34 20.31
N ASP A 770 -14.03 -14.02 21.55
CA ASP A 770 -14.59 -14.98 22.53
C ASP A 770 -15.96 -14.51 23.08
N ILE A 771 -16.81 -14.00 22.18
CA ILE A 771 -18.15 -13.53 22.54
C ILE A 771 -19.21 -14.08 21.57
N GLY A 772 -20.40 -14.31 22.09
CA GLY A 772 -21.54 -14.76 21.31
C GLY A 772 -21.32 -16.13 20.64
N PRO A 773 -21.83 -16.34 19.42
CA PRO A 773 -21.60 -17.58 18.67
C PRO A 773 -20.20 -17.64 18.02
N TYR A 774 -19.46 -16.53 18.00
CA TYR A 774 -18.18 -16.40 17.28
C TYR A 774 -16.96 -16.81 18.09
N LYS A 775 -17.16 -17.50 19.21
CA LYS A 775 -16.06 -17.96 20.07
C LYS A 775 -15.06 -18.81 19.30
N ASP A 776 -13.80 -18.70 19.71
CA ASP A 776 -12.67 -19.42 19.10
C ASP A 776 -12.49 -19.10 17.61
N GLN A 777 -12.77 -17.85 17.22
CA GLN A 777 -12.51 -17.32 15.87
C GLN A 777 -11.59 -16.11 15.91
N LEU A 778 -11.20 -15.61 14.73
CA LEU A 778 -10.42 -14.37 14.61
C LEU A 778 -11.23 -13.26 13.94
N LEU A 779 -10.88 -12.03 14.27
CA LEU A 779 -11.22 -10.82 13.57
C LEU A 779 -9.96 -10.20 12.97
N VAL A 780 -10.09 -9.54 11.81
CA VAL A 780 -8.99 -8.83 11.14
C VAL A 780 -9.53 -7.51 10.61
N GLY A 781 -8.92 -6.40 11.01
CA GLY A 781 -9.24 -5.09 10.45
C GLY A 781 -8.79 -4.99 9.00
N GLU A 782 -9.39 -4.09 8.23
CA GLU A 782 -9.00 -3.89 6.83
C GLU A 782 -9.02 -2.38 6.51
N VAL A 783 -7.91 -1.87 5.96
CA VAL A 783 -7.71 -0.44 5.69
C VAL A 783 -8.32 0.01 4.36
N THR A 784 -8.24 -0.79 3.30
CA THR A 784 -8.62 -0.39 1.94
C THR A 784 -10.06 -0.80 1.55
N ASN A 785 -10.34 -2.10 1.58
CA ASN A 785 -11.69 -2.67 1.50
C ASN A 785 -12.57 -2.24 2.70
N GLY A 786 -11.96 -1.83 3.80
CA GLY A 786 -12.59 -1.26 4.99
C GLY A 786 -13.21 -2.31 5.92
N GLY A 787 -13.66 -1.85 7.09
CA GLY A 787 -14.40 -2.68 8.04
C GLY A 787 -13.55 -3.74 8.74
N ILE A 788 -14.21 -4.80 9.22
CA ILE A 788 -13.58 -5.94 9.91
C ILE A 788 -14.04 -7.22 9.22
N LYS A 789 -13.11 -8.16 9.03
CA LYS A 789 -13.36 -9.51 8.51
C LYS A 789 -13.32 -10.52 9.64
N ARG A 790 -14.03 -11.63 9.51
CA ARG A 790 -14.06 -12.73 10.48
C ARG A 790 -13.45 -13.98 9.87
N ILE A 791 -12.72 -14.77 10.66
CA ILE A 791 -12.07 -15.99 10.21
C ILE A 791 -12.45 -17.12 11.16
N PHE A 792 -13.10 -18.15 10.61
CA PHE A 792 -13.19 -19.46 11.26
C PHE A 792 -11.91 -20.23 10.97
N VAL A 793 -11.29 -20.81 11.99
CA VAL A 793 -10.04 -21.58 11.88
C VAL A 793 -10.29 -23.01 12.33
N GLU A 794 -9.68 -23.96 11.64
CA GLU A 794 -9.62 -25.35 12.05
C GLU A 794 -8.24 -25.95 11.75
N GLU A 795 -7.93 -27.07 12.38
CA GLU A 795 -6.73 -27.84 12.13
C GLU A 795 -7.07 -29.15 11.41
N VAL A 796 -6.49 -29.35 10.22
CA VAL A 796 -6.68 -30.56 9.42
C VAL A 796 -5.32 -31.21 9.18
N ASN A 797 -5.16 -32.44 9.67
CA ASN A 797 -3.90 -33.20 9.55
C ASN A 797 -2.65 -32.42 10.05
N GLY A 798 -2.78 -31.62 11.12
CA GLY A 798 -1.68 -30.81 11.66
C GLY A 798 -1.47 -29.46 10.98
N GLN A 799 -2.27 -29.10 9.98
CA GLN A 799 -2.17 -27.83 9.25
C GLN A 799 -3.36 -26.94 9.61
N LEU A 800 -3.08 -25.71 10.05
CA LEU A 800 -4.11 -24.69 10.20
C LEU A 800 -4.61 -24.23 8.84
N GLN A 801 -5.94 -24.10 8.76
CA GLN A 801 -6.67 -23.63 7.61
C GLN A 801 -8.03 -23.07 8.04
N GLY A 802 -8.78 -22.43 7.16
CA GLY A 802 -10.01 -21.79 7.60
C GLY A 802 -10.83 -21.09 6.52
N ALA A 803 -11.93 -20.48 6.97
CA ALA A 803 -12.85 -19.72 6.14
C ALA A 803 -12.89 -18.24 6.56
N LEU A 804 -12.74 -17.38 5.56
CA LEU A 804 -12.84 -15.93 5.67
C LEU A 804 -14.28 -15.47 5.35
N PHE A 805 -14.77 -14.52 6.13
CA PHE A 805 -16.09 -13.92 6.00
C PHE A 805 -16.02 -12.40 6.07
N ARG A 806 -16.93 -11.72 5.36
CA ARG A 806 -17.26 -10.33 5.69
C ARG A 806 -17.98 -10.30 7.03
N PHE A 807 -17.61 -9.36 7.90
CA PHE A 807 -18.20 -9.26 9.24
C PHE A 807 -18.90 -7.92 9.45
N THR A 808 -18.17 -6.80 9.49
CA THR A 808 -18.78 -5.47 9.68
C THR A 808 -18.22 -4.45 8.70
N GLN A 809 -19.06 -3.52 8.25
CA GLN A 809 -18.67 -2.28 7.55
C GLN A 809 -19.26 -1.08 8.31
N GLY A 810 -19.47 0.05 7.63
CA GLY A 810 -20.07 1.27 8.21
C GLY A 810 -19.16 2.02 9.19
N MET A 811 -17.86 1.71 9.19
CA MET A 811 -16.86 2.38 10.02
C MET A 811 -16.50 3.74 9.42
N GLU A 812 -16.05 4.68 10.26
CA GLU A 812 -15.76 6.06 9.81
C GLU A 812 -14.46 6.20 9.01
N ALA A 813 -13.60 5.17 9.01
CA ALA A 813 -12.31 5.10 8.31
C ALA A 813 -11.89 3.64 8.06
N GLY A 814 -10.83 3.45 7.28
CA GLY A 814 -10.14 2.16 7.16
C GLY A 814 -9.60 1.68 8.50
N VAL A 815 -9.77 0.40 8.86
CA VAL A 815 -9.47 -0.11 10.21
C VAL A 815 -8.03 -0.60 10.30
N ASN A 816 -7.20 0.12 11.05
CA ASN A 816 -5.77 -0.18 11.21
C ASN A 816 -5.44 -0.97 12.47
N ARG A 817 -6.14 -0.70 13.58
CA ARG A 817 -5.84 -1.34 14.87
C ARG A 817 -7.11 -1.83 15.53
N LEU A 818 -7.06 -3.07 16.01
CA LEU A 818 -8.09 -3.68 16.83
C LEU A 818 -7.52 -3.98 18.21
N GLN A 819 -8.27 -3.66 19.25
CA GLN A 819 -7.87 -3.93 20.64
C GLN A 819 -9.11 -4.14 21.50
N TRP A 820 -9.16 -5.24 22.25
CA TRP A 820 -10.18 -5.42 23.27
C TRP A 820 -9.95 -4.44 24.43
N ALA A 821 -10.99 -3.71 24.80
CA ALA A 821 -10.97 -2.81 25.93
C ALA A 821 -11.32 -3.54 27.24
N PRO A 822 -10.93 -2.99 28.41
CA PRO A 822 -11.25 -3.59 29.71
C PRO A 822 -12.76 -3.76 29.99
N ASP A 823 -13.63 -2.99 29.31
CA ASP A 823 -15.09 -3.12 29.43
C ASP A 823 -15.69 -4.23 28.54
N GLY A 824 -14.85 -4.94 27.78
CA GLY A 824 -15.26 -5.99 26.85
C GLY A 824 -15.73 -5.48 25.48
N SER A 825 -15.68 -4.17 25.21
CA SER A 825 -15.92 -3.63 23.86
C SER A 825 -14.67 -3.74 22.98
N LEU A 826 -14.87 -3.88 21.67
CA LEU A 826 -13.79 -3.94 20.69
C LEU A 826 -13.49 -2.53 20.17
N MET A 827 -12.28 -2.03 20.42
CA MET A 827 -11.80 -0.78 19.84
C MET A 827 -11.40 -0.99 18.38
N ALA A 828 -11.73 0.00 17.55
CA ALA A 828 -11.30 0.09 16.17
C ALA A 828 -10.66 1.47 15.93
N GLY A 829 -9.34 1.45 15.73
CA GLY A 829 -8.55 2.61 15.32
C GLY A 829 -8.53 2.76 13.81
N GLY A 830 -8.97 3.92 13.34
CA GLY A 830 -9.03 4.28 11.94
C GLY A 830 -7.73 4.92 11.44
N VAL A 831 -7.34 4.62 10.21
CA VAL A 831 -6.27 5.30 9.49
C VAL A 831 -6.66 5.51 8.03
N GLY A 832 -6.06 6.51 7.41
CA GLY A 832 -6.10 6.71 5.97
C GLY A 832 -4.92 7.54 5.49
N SER A 833 -4.50 7.23 4.28
CA SER A 833 -3.62 8.02 3.45
C SER A 833 -4.17 7.99 2.04
N SER A 834 -3.45 8.57 1.11
CA SER A 834 -3.76 8.47 -0.30
C SER A 834 -3.53 7.07 -0.89
N GLY A 835 -4.11 6.80 -2.07
CA GLY A 835 -4.06 5.51 -2.76
C GLY A 835 -4.54 4.29 -1.96
N ASN A 836 -3.73 3.22 -1.95
CA ASN A 836 -4.13 1.91 -1.39
C ASN A 836 -4.16 1.84 0.14
N TRP A 837 -3.79 2.92 0.86
CA TRP A 837 -3.97 3.04 2.30
C TRP A 837 -5.23 3.85 2.65
N ASN A 838 -6.26 3.79 1.80
CA ASN A 838 -7.52 4.51 1.95
C ASN A 838 -8.75 3.59 1.85
N HIS A 839 -9.77 3.86 2.65
CA HIS A 839 -11.12 3.39 2.37
C HIS A 839 -11.96 4.52 1.77
N TYR A 840 -12.24 4.43 0.47
CA TYR A 840 -12.90 5.50 -0.28
C TYR A 840 -14.27 5.89 0.29
N GLY A 841 -14.54 7.19 0.31
CA GLY A 841 -15.79 7.75 0.84
C GLY A 841 -15.87 7.81 2.38
N THR A 842 -14.75 7.56 3.07
CA THR A 842 -14.66 7.67 4.53
C THR A 842 -13.57 8.64 4.97
N TYR A 843 -13.44 8.89 6.28
CA TYR A 843 -12.38 9.73 6.81
C TYR A 843 -11.03 9.00 6.79
N TRP A 844 -9.95 9.77 6.89
CA TRP A 844 -8.59 9.24 7.05
C TRP A 844 -8.15 9.07 8.49
N TYR A 845 -9.08 9.23 9.41
CA TYR A 845 -8.87 9.18 10.85
C TYR A 845 -10.10 8.56 11.49
N GLY A 846 -9.92 7.93 12.63
CA GLY A 846 -11.08 7.45 13.38
C GLY A 846 -10.73 6.73 14.67
N LEU A 847 -11.68 6.76 15.60
CA LEU A 847 -11.58 5.99 16.83
C LEU A 847 -13.00 5.66 17.31
N GLN A 848 -13.39 4.41 17.07
CA GLN A 848 -14.73 3.92 17.37
C GLN A 848 -14.62 2.65 18.22
N ARG A 849 -15.73 2.26 18.85
CA ARG A 849 -15.83 1.01 19.60
C ARG A 849 -17.11 0.27 19.26
N LEU A 850 -17.00 -1.05 19.18
CA LEU A 850 -18.10 -1.98 18.93
C LEU A 850 -18.47 -2.66 20.24
N VAL A 851 -19.72 -2.46 20.67
CA VAL A 851 -20.26 -3.05 21.90
C VAL A 851 -21.16 -4.22 21.51
N TYR A 852 -20.84 -5.43 21.94
CA TYR A 852 -21.69 -6.59 21.69
C TYR A 852 -23.05 -6.42 22.38
N ASN A 853 -24.13 -6.52 21.62
CA ASN A 853 -25.49 -6.24 22.09
C ASN A 853 -26.34 -7.51 22.28
N GLU A 854 -25.72 -8.69 22.20
CA GLU A 854 -26.32 -10.04 22.35
C GLU A 854 -27.41 -10.39 21.34
N LYS A 855 -27.73 -9.52 20.37
CA LYS A 855 -28.69 -9.85 19.31
C LYS A 855 -28.07 -10.86 18.37
N SER A 856 -28.84 -11.89 18.01
CA SER A 856 -28.43 -12.84 16.97
C SER A 856 -28.47 -12.18 15.59
N THR A 857 -27.50 -12.52 14.75
CA THR A 857 -27.47 -12.17 13.33
C THR A 857 -27.51 -13.46 12.53
N PHE A 858 -28.45 -13.59 11.58
CA PHE A 858 -28.54 -14.77 10.72
C PHE A 858 -27.46 -14.73 9.64
N GLU A 859 -26.47 -15.64 9.71
CA GLU A 859 -25.31 -15.67 8.82
C GLU A 859 -24.65 -17.07 8.80
N ILE A 860 -23.64 -17.23 7.94
CA ILE A 860 -22.74 -18.39 7.97
C ILE A 860 -21.82 -18.28 9.19
N LEU A 861 -21.95 -19.17 10.17
CA LEU A 861 -21.10 -19.21 11.35
C LEU A 861 -19.74 -19.83 11.06
N SER A 862 -19.70 -20.97 10.35
CA SER A 862 -18.47 -21.68 10.02
C SER A 862 -18.61 -22.46 8.72
N VAL A 863 -17.48 -22.68 8.04
CA VAL A 863 -17.34 -23.61 6.93
C VAL A 863 -16.19 -24.53 7.30
N SER A 864 -16.44 -25.83 7.44
CA SER A 864 -15.44 -26.83 7.86
C SER A 864 -15.27 -27.89 6.79
N ALA A 865 -14.01 -28.22 6.46
CA ALA A 865 -13.71 -29.28 5.51
C ALA A 865 -14.07 -30.66 6.09
N GLN A 866 -14.59 -31.55 5.24
CA GLN A 866 -14.94 -32.92 5.59
C GLN A 866 -14.40 -33.89 4.52
N PRO A 867 -14.26 -35.20 4.80
CA PRO A 867 -13.91 -36.17 3.77
C PRO A 867 -14.92 -36.11 2.60
N GLY A 868 -14.46 -35.67 1.43
CA GLY A 868 -15.27 -35.56 0.20
C GLY A 868 -16.31 -34.44 0.19
N GLY A 869 -16.16 -33.41 1.02
CA GLY A 869 -17.14 -32.33 1.11
C GLY A 869 -16.85 -31.26 2.17
N PHE A 870 -17.90 -30.52 2.52
CA PHE A 870 -17.86 -29.45 3.52
C PHE A 870 -19.10 -29.47 4.41
N LEU A 871 -18.95 -28.97 5.64
CA LEU A 871 -20.04 -28.67 6.55
C LEU A 871 -20.14 -27.16 6.73
N ILE A 872 -21.26 -26.57 6.35
CA ILE A 872 -21.58 -25.15 6.63
C ILE A 872 -22.54 -25.10 7.81
N LYS A 873 -22.21 -24.33 8.84
CA LYS A 873 -23.08 -24.07 9.98
C LYS A 873 -23.58 -22.64 9.93
N LEU A 874 -24.88 -22.44 10.16
CA LEU A 874 -25.54 -21.15 10.27
C LEU A 874 -25.74 -20.78 11.75
N THR A 875 -25.81 -19.49 12.06
CA THR A 875 -26.08 -18.98 13.42
C THR A 875 -27.53 -19.22 13.88
N GLU A 876 -28.48 -19.23 12.95
CA GLU A 876 -29.92 -19.43 13.20
C GLU A 876 -30.49 -20.45 12.20
N PRO A 877 -31.57 -21.18 12.55
CA PRO A 877 -32.16 -22.17 11.65
C PRO A 877 -32.82 -21.50 10.43
N LEU A 878 -32.73 -22.17 9.27
CA LEU A 878 -33.52 -21.83 8.08
C LEU A 878 -35.02 -21.93 8.39
N ALA A 879 -35.81 -21.03 7.79
CA ALA A 879 -37.26 -21.00 7.93
C ALA A 879 -37.90 -22.38 7.67
N ASN A 880 -38.96 -22.71 8.40
CA ASN A 880 -39.66 -23.98 8.19
C ASN A 880 -40.17 -24.09 6.75
N GLY A 881 -39.96 -25.26 6.13
CA GLY A 881 -40.35 -25.50 4.73
C GLY A 881 -39.38 -24.95 3.69
N THR A 882 -38.26 -24.34 4.07
CA THR A 882 -37.15 -24.08 3.14
C THR A 882 -36.47 -25.40 2.78
N ASP A 883 -36.73 -25.88 1.57
CA ASP A 883 -35.93 -26.94 0.96
C ASP A 883 -34.56 -26.37 0.56
N VAL A 884 -33.50 -27.19 0.55
CA VAL A 884 -32.17 -26.80 0.09
C VAL A 884 -31.74 -27.76 -1.01
N THR A 885 -31.36 -27.23 -2.16
CA THR A 885 -30.91 -28.03 -3.31
C THR A 885 -29.49 -27.64 -3.72
N THR A 886 -28.86 -28.43 -4.60
CA THR A 886 -27.53 -28.11 -5.14
C THR A 886 -27.50 -26.82 -5.94
N GLU A 887 -28.65 -26.37 -6.45
CA GLU A 887 -28.81 -25.09 -7.17
C GLU A 887 -28.76 -23.87 -6.23
N ASP A 888 -28.89 -24.09 -4.91
CA ASP A 888 -28.76 -23.01 -3.92
C ASP A 888 -27.30 -22.70 -3.55
N LEU A 889 -26.35 -23.42 -4.14
CA LEU A 889 -24.93 -23.36 -3.83
C LEU A 889 -24.13 -23.11 -5.12
N HIS A 890 -23.41 -22.00 -5.15
CA HIS A 890 -22.38 -21.75 -6.15
C HIS A 890 -21.02 -21.89 -5.49
N ILE A 891 -20.18 -22.77 -6.04
CA ILE A 891 -18.87 -23.09 -5.46
C ILE A 891 -17.83 -23.05 -6.56
N GLU A 892 -16.75 -22.33 -6.30
CA GLU A 892 -15.59 -22.27 -7.18
C GLU A 892 -14.34 -22.66 -6.40
N GLN A 893 -13.30 -23.10 -7.10
CA GLN A 893 -11.98 -23.22 -6.50
C GLN A 893 -10.89 -22.70 -7.43
N TRP A 894 -9.77 -22.27 -6.86
CA TRP A 894 -8.56 -21.88 -7.57
C TRP A 894 -7.36 -22.01 -6.65
N ARG A 895 -6.15 -22.03 -7.20
CA ARG A 895 -4.91 -21.84 -6.43
C ARG A 895 -4.22 -20.55 -6.86
N TYR A 896 -3.32 -20.07 -6.02
CA TYR A 896 -2.47 -18.93 -6.35
C TYR A 896 -1.08 -19.37 -6.78
N GLU A 897 -0.49 -18.62 -7.72
CA GLU A 897 0.92 -18.74 -8.08
C GLU A 897 1.68 -17.47 -7.68
N PRO A 898 2.71 -17.58 -6.83
CA PRO A 898 3.62 -16.47 -6.54
C PRO A 898 4.44 -16.09 -7.77
N THR A 899 4.38 -14.84 -8.21
CA THR A 899 5.18 -14.31 -9.33
C THR A 899 5.95 -13.06 -8.90
N ALA A 900 6.90 -12.60 -9.72
CA ALA A 900 7.59 -11.33 -9.48
C ALA A 900 6.70 -10.10 -9.77
N ASP A 901 5.57 -10.29 -10.45
CA ASP A 901 4.60 -9.23 -10.71
C ASP A 901 3.81 -8.90 -9.44
N TYR A 902 3.21 -7.71 -9.39
CA TYR A 902 2.37 -7.34 -8.26
C TYR A 902 1.09 -8.20 -8.23
N GLY A 903 0.89 -8.95 -7.16
CA GLY A 903 -0.20 -9.92 -7.04
C GLY A 903 0.09 -11.19 -7.84
N GLY A 904 -0.86 -12.11 -7.92
CA GLY A 904 -0.67 -13.33 -8.67
C GLY A 904 -1.96 -13.88 -9.25
N PRO A 905 -1.88 -14.60 -10.39
CA PRO A 905 -3.06 -15.11 -11.06
C PRO A 905 -3.76 -16.16 -10.20
N LYS A 906 -5.09 -16.24 -10.37
CA LYS A 906 -5.85 -17.43 -9.97
C LYS A 906 -5.64 -18.48 -11.06
N LEU A 907 -4.99 -19.58 -10.70
CA LEU A 907 -4.81 -20.73 -11.57
C LEU A 907 -5.79 -21.84 -11.20
N ASP A 908 -6.04 -22.74 -12.15
CA ASP A 908 -6.97 -23.85 -11.99
C ASP A 908 -8.36 -23.37 -11.53
N HIS A 909 -8.77 -22.18 -11.98
CA HIS A 909 -10.05 -21.59 -11.58
C HIS A 909 -11.20 -22.32 -12.26
N GLU A 910 -12.02 -23.01 -11.47
CA GLU A 910 -13.14 -23.80 -11.97
C GLU A 910 -14.37 -23.66 -11.08
N THR A 911 -15.55 -23.77 -11.69
CA THR A 911 -16.82 -23.94 -10.95
C THR A 911 -16.99 -25.43 -10.63
N LEU A 912 -17.21 -25.75 -9.35
CA LEU A 912 -17.36 -27.12 -8.89
C LEU A 912 -18.81 -27.58 -8.93
N LYS A 913 -19.01 -28.80 -9.41
CA LYS A 913 -20.33 -29.44 -9.40
C LYS A 913 -20.65 -29.99 -8.01
N VAL A 914 -21.65 -29.41 -7.35
CA VAL A 914 -22.15 -29.91 -6.07
C VAL A 914 -22.85 -31.26 -6.27
N ALA A 915 -22.29 -32.34 -5.72
CA ALA A 915 -22.81 -33.69 -5.91
C ALA A 915 -24.03 -33.98 -5.01
N GLY A 916 -24.22 -33.22 -3.94
CA GLY A 916 -25.40 -33.30 -3.07
C GLY A 916 -25.29 -32.33 -1.91
N VAL A 917 -26.44 -31.96 -1.35
CA VAL A 917 -26.55 -31.16 -0.12
C VAL A 917 -27.64 -31.74 0.76
N VAL A 918 -27.38 -31.84 2.06
CA VAL A 918 -28.34 -32.29 3.07
C VAL A 918 -28.46 -31.23 4.15
N LEU A 919 -29.68 -30.75 4.37
CA LEU A 919 -30.01 -29.90 5.51
C LEU A 919 -30.19 -30.78 6.75
N GLY A 920 -29.46 -30.49 7.82
CA GLY A 920 -29.56 -31.18 9.10
C GLY A 920 -30.89 -30.97 9.80
N ASP A 921 -31.21 -31.83 10.77
CA ASP A 921 -32.45 -31.75 11.56
C ASP A 921 -32.58 -30.44 12.35
N ASP A 922 -31.44 -29.83 12.71
CA ASP A 922 -31.35 -28.52 13.34
C ASP A 922 -31.73 -27.35 12.40
N ARG A 923 -31.81 -27.62 11.09
CA ARG A 923 -31.97 -26.64 10.00
C ARG A 923 -30.90 -25.54 9.99
N GLN A 924 -29.80 -25.74 10.70
CA GLN A 924 -28.64 -24.84 10.80
C GLN A 924 -27.43 -25.39 10.08
N THR A 925 -27.39 -26.71 9.86
CA THR A 925 -26.23 -27.39 9.29
C THR A 925 -26.51 -27.82 7.85
N LEU A 926 -25.64 -27.43 6.91
CA LEU A 926 -25.63 -27.89 5.52
C LEU A 926 -24.44 -28.83 5.31
N ASN A 927 -24.71 -30.09 5.01
CA ASN A 927 -23.68 -31.07 4.67
C ASN A 927 -23.59 -31.18 3.15
N ILE A 928 -22.47 -30.73 2.59
CA ILE A 928 -22.24 -30.58 1.15
C ILE A 928 -21.29 -31.68 0.70
N ARG A 929 -21.72 -32.47 -0.28
CA ARG A 929 -20.86 -33.46 -0.95
C ARG A 929 -20.19 -32.81 -2.17
N LEU A 930 -18.87 -32.74 -2.15
CA LEU A 930 -18.04 -32.05 -3.14
C LEU A 930 -16.77 -32.86 -3.42
N PRO A 931 -16.85 -33.95 -4.20
CA PRO A 931 -15.74 -34.90 -4.37
C PRO A 931 -14.55 -34.34 -5.16
N GLU A 932 -14.74 -33.24 -5.90
CA GLU A 932 -13.73 -32.63 -6.77
C GLU A 932 -12.89 -31.54 -6.08
N MET A 933 -13.05 -31.36 -4.76
CA MET A 933 -12.27 -30.39 -3.99
C MET A 933 -10.76 -30.76 -3.96
N LYS A 934 -9.90 -29.76 -4.17
CA LYS A 934 -8.44 -29.96 -4.27
C LYS A 934 -7.69 -29.30 -3.10
N ALA A 935 -6.74 -30.01 -2.51
CA ALA A 935 -5.79 -29.42 -1.57
C ALA A 935 -4.95 -28.31 -2.23
N GLY A 936 -4.48 -27.34 -1.45
CA GLY A 936 -3.73 -26.17 -1.92
C GLY A 936 -4.58 -25.12 -2.66
N HIS A 937 -5.91 -25.21 -2.60
CA HIS A 937 -6.82 -24.29 -3.28
C HIS A 937 -7.60 -23.42 -2.29
N VAL A 938 -8.01 -22.23 -2.73
CA VAL A 938 -9.11 -21.49 -2.13
C VAL A 938 -10.40 -22.02 -2.72
N VAL A 939 -11.37 -22.35 -1.86
CA VAL A 939 -12.72 -22.76 -2.23
C VAL A 939 -13.67 -21.65 -1.83
N TYR A 940 -14.29 -21.03 -2.84
CA TYR A 940 -15.25 -19.96 -2.67
C TYR A 940 -16.66 -20.52 -2.62
N PHE A 941 -17.45 -20.04 -1.65
CA PHE A 941 -18.85 -20.41 -1.48
C PHE A 941 -19.74 -19.19 -1.63
N ARG A 942 -20.83 -19.32 -2.37
CA ARG A 942 -21.93 -18.35 -2.42
C ARG A 942 -23.27 -19.06 -2.25
N LEU A 943 -23.99 -18.70 -1.17
CA LEU A 943 -25.31 -19.24 -0.86
C LEU A 943 -26.43 -18.42 -1.52
N SER A 944 -27.54 -19.07 -1.84
CA SER A 944 -28.77 -18.45 -2.39
C SER A 944 -29.32 -17.29 -1.53
N ASP A 945 -29.87 -16.25 -2.16
CA ASP A 945 -30.50 -15.11 -1.45
C ASP A 945 -31.86 -15.45 -0.87
N ARG A 946 -32.45 -16.57 -1.30
CA ARG A 946 -33.73 -17.04 -0.76
C ARG A 946 -33.59 -17.61 0.65
N PHE A 947 -32.37 -17.90 1.10
CA PHE A 947 -32.12 -18.37 2.47
C PHE A 947 -32.50 -17.29 3.47
N LYS A 948 -33.48 -17.62 4.29
CA LYS A 948 -34.03 -16.79 5.35
C LYS A 948 -34.20 -17.62 6.61
N ASN A 949 -34.08 -16.98 7.77
CA ASN A 949 -34.41 -17.63 9.04
C ASN A 949 -35.93 -17.64 9.28
N GLY A 950 -36.37 -18.20 10.41
CA GLY A 950 -37.79 -18.26 10.81
C GLY A 950 -38.50 -16.90 10.91
N GLU A 951 -37.76 -15.80 11.04
CA GLU A 951 -38.29 -14.43 11.08
C GLU A 951 -38.20 -13.71 9.72
N SER A 952 -37.93 -14.45 8.65
CA SER A 952 -37.77 -13.92 7.28
C SER A 952 -36.60 -12.94 7.09
N ARG A 953 -35.63 -12.92 8.01
CA ARG A 953 -34.37 -12.18 7.84
C ARG A 953 -33.48 -12.90 6.82
N PRO A 954 -32.89 -12.20 5.84
CA PRO A 954 -31.90 -12.77 4.94
C PRO A 954 -30.56 -12.99 5.65
N LEU A 955 -29.69 -13.80 5.05
CA LEU A 955 -28.30 -13.91 5.49
C LEU A 955 -27.61 -12.54 5.46
N TRP A 956 -26.93 -12.18 6.55
CA TRP A 956 -26.10 -10.98 6.64
C TRP A 956 -24.94 -11.03 5.65
N ASN A 957 -24.23 -12.15 5.63
CA ASN A 957 -23.20 -12.48 4.65
C ASN A 957 -23.52 -13.83 4.02
N ARG A 958 -23.41 -13.90 2.69
CA ARG A 958 -23.73 -15.08 1.86
C ARG A 958 -22.50 -15.76 1.29
N GLU A 959 -21.32 -15.20 1.51
CA GLU A 959 -20.08 -15.60 0.84
C GLU A 959 -19.00 -16.03 1.83
N SER A 960 -18.16 -16.95 1.41
CA SER A 960 -16.98 -17.35 2.17
C SER A 960 -15.85 -17.77 1.26
N TRP A 961 -14.61 -17.49 1.67
CA TRP A 961 -13.40 -17.95 1.02
C TRP A 961 -12.69 -18.89 1.97
N TYR A 962 -12.76 -20.19 1.70
CA TYR A 962 -12.10 -21.22 2.49
C TYR A 962 -10.73 -21.54 1.89
N THR A 963 -9.66 -21.47 2.67
CA THR A 963 -8.32 -21.92 2.23
C THR A 963 -8.16 -23.40 2.55
N LEU A 964 -8.17 -24.27 1.55
CA LEU A 964 -8.08 -25.73 1.71
C LEU A 964 -6.65 -26.21 1.55
N ASN A 965 -5.83 -26.08 2.60
CA ASN A 965 -4.44 -26.55 2.57
C ASN A 965 -4.37 -28.09 2.52
N GLN A 966 -5.20 -28.77 3.31
CA GLN A 966 -5.29 -30.23 3.39
C GLN A 966 -6.74 -30.69 3.33
N VAL A 967 -6.96 -31.86 2.72
CA VAL A 967 -8.24 -32.56 2.75
C VAL A 967 -8.26 -33.51 3.96
N PRO A 968 -9.31 -33.49 4.81
CA PRO A 968 -9.45 -34.44 5.91
C PRO A 968 -9.46 -35.89 5.41
N ARG A 969 -8.80 -36.77 6.17
CA ARG A 969 -8.66 -38.20 5.84
C ARG A 969 -9.85 -39.03 6.27
#